data_AF-A0A6H1WCL6-F1
#
_entry.id   AF-A0A6H1WCL6-F1
#
_cell.length_a   1.000
_cell.length_b   1.000
_cell.length_c   1.000
_cell.angle_alpha   90.00
_cell.angle_beta   90.00
_cell.angle_gamma   90.00
#
_symmetry.space_group_name_H-M   'P 1'
#
loop_
_entity.id
_entity.type
_entity.pdbx_description
1 polymer ?
#
loop_
_entity_poly.entity_id
_entity_poly.type
_entity_poly.pdbx_seq_one_letter_code
_entity_poly.pdbx_strand_id
1 'polypeptide(L)'
;MRYAFGGVCDATLTAKTADGALAAAGYADAVMTRYIVENGAIRDDLLTRSQLKDWVDGVDPLTGQRKGRDLESPVADLVLDATINAPKSFSIAAMLDPELAAAYEDLQDRLRDRIIKLWQAELNARRGKQGVIREDLARIEVVELRHERSRSLDPHKHRHLWLNVKVQGVDGKWSNVDTRVALRFQNVINAEGDLASRTDPAWVAALAAKGFTLNADGEIAQLQHLVRPLSKRSAQIEANKASHLRTWRDEHAGQEPSPTVLTQIDQWAWAAGRPNKPSSLDEEDWAALVRNELFAADPTLPHRRPLGAVPTLSIEDLDIELLAAKAVVDADARSSRTGGRFSMMDVRAGTLRALAATGVVADRERLTELAEEVVAHSHTVTLISESNAPQHIKHLMAVSTATLKATLAQKVDGFSAPGQILDTEEVAAIGRAIEPERTLDEGQLAGAAAIGGTSRNVVVSGPAGTGKTTMLKVAGAALRRRGHKMIIVAPTKKASAVAGRETMSSSSSLHQLLHEFGWRWTSDAAGATIWNRLSIGETDSTSGGIYRGPRISIYPGDRIVVDEAGMLDLEAASALLDVVQGTGAGVALVGDQRQALPIGHSGAMALFSRRSLRLVELTTTHRFNDPEWADLAMRLREPRSEDEMRGVADDLIGTDHVVMTNSDVAAREAMVDAWFDAMRRRETISLVTATHAEAQEISEAIQSRRIEAGIVSTESAFSGQSGQTIFIGDVVQTRRNDSAADVQNRQNWIVKAIGISHVILAASADSTDLRKVTLGYAGSHIHLAYATTVYGVQGETTDRSLVGPGVDAAGLYVGLTRGKQHNAAVLVAPTESAAKSKLVEMLQHETVEETLEKSRAAAQTEFRRSAQSVGGPTIAAPDQQLTSAGLK
;
A
#
# COMPACT_ATOMS: atom_id res chain seq x y z
N MET A 1 11.40 -1.10 7.31
CA MET A 1 12.25 -2.31 7.40
C MET A 1 11.38 -3.52 7.04
N ARG A 2 10.86 -3.58 5.80
CA ARG A 2 9.93 -4.64 5.34
C ARG A 2 10.61 -5.90 4.83
N TYR A 3 11.93 -5.86 4.79
CA TYR A 3 12.78 -6.97 4.44
C TYR A 3 12.41 -8.26 5.23
N ALA A 4 11.94 -8.17 6.47
CA ALA A 4 11.94 -9.34 7.37
C ALA A 4 10.63 -10.13 7.53
N PHE A 5 9.48 -9.72 6.99
CA PHE A 5 8.19 -10.27 7.47
C PHE A 5 7.22 -10.80 6.43
N GLY A 6 7.56 -10.79 5.14
CA GLY A 6 6.60 -11.20 4.10
C GLY A 6 7.12 -12.19 3.07
N GLY A 7 8.37 -12.66 3.17
CA GLY A 7 8.98 -13.47 2.11
C GLY A 7 8.82 -12.81 0.74
N VAL A 8 9.27 -11.55 0.63
CA VAL A 8 9.08 -10.73 -0.58
C VAL A 8 10.44 -10.51 -1.22
N CYS A 9 10.49 -10.69 -2.53
CA CYS A 9 11.57 -10.18 -3.33
C CYS A 9 11.36 -8.67 -3.56
N ASP A 10 11.91 -7.80 -2.72
CA ASP A 10 11.79 -6.36 -2.96
C ASP A 10 12.87 -5.91 -3.95
N ALA A 11 12.46 -5.23 -5.03
CA ALA A 11 13.39 -4.55 -5.90
C ALA A 11 13.43 -3.05 -5.63
N THR A 12 14.63 -2.51 -5.45
CA THR A 12 14.83 -1.08 -5.23
C THR A 12 16.00 -0.58 -6.09
N LEU A 13 15.90 0.69 -6.47
CA LEU A 13 17.00 1.41 -7.11
C LEU A 13 18.04 1.71 -6.02
N THR A 14 19.00 0.81 -5.86
CA THR A 14 19.92 0.83 -4.70
C THR A 14 21.20 1.61 -4.96
N ALA A 15 21.70 1.63 -6.19
CA ALA A 15 22.99 2.27 -6.51
C ALA A 15 22.86 3.27 -7.66
N LYS A 16 22.85 4.56 -7.29
CA LYS A 16 22.96 5.68 -8.24
C LYS A 16 24.39 5.95 -8.69
N THR A 17 25.38 5.39 -7.98
CA THR A 17 26.82 5.56 -8.26
C THR A 17 27.58 4.28 -7.90
N ALA A 18 28.72 4.04 -8.58
CA ALA A 18 29.57 2.88 -8.30
C ALA A 18 30.17 2.90 -6.87
N ASP A 19 30.47 4.08 -6.33
CA ASP A 19 30.95 4.20 -4.94
C ASP A 19 29.85 3.82 -3.93
N GLY A 20 28.57 4.11 -4.25
CA GLY A 20 27.43 3.66 -3.45
C GLY A 20 27.26 2.14 -3.47
N ALA A 21 27.47 1.51 -4.64
CA ALA A 21 27.48 0.05 -4.75
C ALA A 21 28.63 -0.59 -3.97
N LEU A 22 29.84 -0.01 -4.01
CA LEU A 22 30.98 -0.50 -3.23
C LEU A 22 30.79 -0.36 -1.73
N ALA A 23 30.15 0.73 -1.27
CA ALA A 23 29.80 0.90 0.13
C ALA A 23 28.79 -0.17 0.59
N ALA A 24 27.81 -0.49 -0.25
CA ALA A 24 26.83 -1.56 0.03
C ALA A 24 27.48 -2.96 0.01
N ALA A 25 28.42 -3.20 -0.92
CA ALA A 25 29.17 -4.46 -1.00
C ALA A 25 30.28 -4.58 0.05
N GLY A 26 30.53 -3.52 0.84
CA GLY A 26 31.56 -3.47 1.87
C GLY A 26 31.44 -4.53 2.96
N TYR A 27 30.25 -5.12 3.12
CA TYR A 27 29.87 -6.13 4.10
C TYR A 27 29.98 -7.58 3.60
N ALA A 28 30.31 -7.80 2.32
CA ALA A 28 30.54 -9.12 1.74
C ALA A 28 32.05 -9.45 1.67
N ASP A 29 32.37 -10.74 1.53
CA ASP A 29 33.73 -11.25 1.32
C ASP A 29 34.48 -10.49 0.20
N ALA A 30 35.82 -10.59 0.18
CA ALA A 30 36.66 -9.82 -0.72
C ALA A 30 36.37 -10.01 -2.23
N VAL A 31 35.59 -11.03 -2.59
CA VAL A 31 35.17 -11.38 -3.95
C VAL A 31 33.66 -11.64 -4.00
N MET A 32 33.01 -11.22 -5.09
CA MET A 32 31.57 -11.35 -5.30
C MET A 32 31.28 -12.21 -6.53
N THR A 33 30.29 -13.10 -6.45
CA THR A 33 29.88 -13.92 -7.60
C THR A 33 29.04 -13.10 -8.57
N ARG A 34 29.46 -13.05 -9.83
CA ARG A 34 28.66 -12.54 -10.95
C ARG A 34 28.16 -13.70 -11.78
N TYR A 35 26.86 -13.79 -11.93
CA TYR A 35 26.17 -14.65 -12.88
C TYR A 35 25.96 -13.92 -14.20
N ILE A 36 26.28 -14.58 -15.29
CA ILE A 36 26.09 -14.11 -16.65
C ILE A 36 25.11 -15.09 -17.30
N VAL A 37 23.93 -14.58 -17.66
CA VAL A 37 22.90 -15.37 -18.32
C VAL A 37 22.94 -14.99 -19.79
N GLU A 38 23.24 -15.95 -20.66
CA GLU A 38 23.41 -15.74 -22.11
C GLU A 38 22.69 -16.85 -22.86
N ASN A 39 21.69 -16.47 -23.66
CA ASN A 39 20.80 -17.39 -24.38
C ASN A 39 20.26 -18.57 -23.52
N GLY A 40 19.75 -18.26 -22.32
CA GLY A 40 19.23 -19.25 -21.36
C GLY A 40 20.29 -20.00 -20.53
N ALA A 41 21.56 -19.95 -20.91
CA ALA A 41 22.65 -20.60 -20.17
C ALA A 41 23.19 -19.67 -19.07
N ILE A 42 23.40 -20.22 -17.87
CA ILE A 42 24.02 -19.51 -16.75
C ILE A 42 25.49 -19.92 -16.68
N ARG A 43 26.37 -18.93 -16.56
CA ARG A 43 27.77 -19.10 -16.16
C ARG A 43 28.10 -18.10 -15.07
N ASP A 44 29.04 -18.42 -14.20
CA ASP A 44 29.47 -17.52 -13.13
C ASP A 44 30.98 -17.25 -13.18
N ASP A 45 31.36 -16.09 -12.64
CA ASP A 45 32.74 -15.75 -12.29
C ASP A 45 32.80 -14.92 -11.01
N LEU A 46 34.02 -14.68 -10.52
CA LEU A 46 34.28 -13.90 -9.32
C LEU A 46 34.80 -12.51 -9.69
N LEU A 47 34.23 -11.48 -9.08
CA LEU A 47 34.69 -10.10 -9.21
C LEU A 47 35.40 -9.65 -7.94
N THR A 48 36.57 -9.05 -8.09
CA THR A 48 37.19 -8.23 -7.03
C THR A 48 36.44 -6.91 -6.86
N ARG A 49 36.68 -6.17 -5.78
CA ARG A 49 36.08 -4.84 -5.56
C ARG A 49 36.31 -3.86 -6.72
N SER A 50 37.52 -3.82 -7.30
CA SER A 50 37.78 -2.94 -8.45
C SER A 50 37.00 -3.38 -9.69
N GLN A 51 36.90 -4.68 -9.93
CA GLN A 51 36.13 -5.22 -11.06
C GLN A 51 34.62 -5.03 -10.88
N LEU A 52 34.12 -5.11 -9.64
CA LEU A 52 32.73 -4.77 -9.33
C LEU A 52 32.44 -3.30 -9.65
N LYS A 53 33.37 -2.39 -9.32
CA LYS A 53 33.26 -0.97 -9.67
C LYS A 53 33.11 -0.79 -11.19
N ASP A 54 34.05 -1.37 -11.93
CA ASP A 54 34.06 -1.32 -13.40
C ASP A 54 32.75 -1.86 -13.98
N TRP A 55 32.28 -2.99 -13.44
CA TRP A 55 31.02 -3.60 -13.83
C TRP A 55 29.80 -2.68 -13.59
N VAL A 56 29.70 -2.05 -12.41
CA VAL A 56 28.62 -1.08 -12.10
C VAL A 56 28.68 0.14 -13.04
N ASP A 57 29.88 0.62 -13.37
CA ASP A 57 30.09 1.73 -14.30
C ASP A 57 29.86 1.35 -15.78
N GLY A 58 29.37 0.13 -16.05
CA GLY A 58 29.07 -0.35 -17.39
C GLY A 58 30.33 -0.67 -18.20
N VAL A 59 31.45 -0.96 -17.55
CA VAL A 59 32.68 -1.49 -18.17
C VAL A 59 32.68 -3.00 -18.05
N ASP A 60 33.17 -3.69 -19.07
CA ASP A 60 33.48 -5.10 -18.97
C ASP A 60 34.75 -5.29 -18.11
N PRO A 61 34.66 -5.96 -16.94
CA PRO A 61 35.75 -6.04 -15.98
C PRO A 61 36.94 -6.92 -16.42
N LEU A 62 36.83 -7.63 -17.54
CA LEU A 62 37.90 -8.48 -18.09
C LEU A 62 38.61 -7.79 -19.25
N THR A 63 37.87 -7.05 -20.09
CA THR A 63 38.40 -6.44 -21.31
C THR A 63 38.62 -4.94 -21.22
N GLY A 64 38.04 -4.28 -20.20
CA GLY A 64 38.04 -2.82 -20.06
C GLY A 64 37.16 -2.09 -21.09
N GLN A 65 36.40 -2.81 -21.92
CA GLN A 65 35.55 -2.22 -22.94
C GLN A 65 34.23 -1.71 -22.35
N ARG A 66 33.73 -0.58 -22.86
CA ARG A 66 32.45 0.02 -22.44
C ARG A 66 31.25 -0.72 -23.04
N LYS A 67 30.26 -1.03 -22.20
CA LYS A 67 28.99 -1.67 -22.58
C LYS A 67 27.98 -0.60 -22.97
N GLY A 68 28.05 -0.17 -24.23
CA GLY A 68 27.13 0.83 -24.79
C GLY A 68 27.48 2.26 -24.38
N ARG A 69 26.50 3.16 -24.40
CA ARG A 69 26.69 4.59 -24.08
C ARG A 69 26.62 4.85 -22.59
N ASP A 70 27.37 5.83 -22.11
CA ASP A 70 27.35 6.24 -20.71
C ASP A 70 26.02 6.87 -20.30
N LEU A 71 25.69 6.69 -19.03
CA LEU A 71 24.60 7.41 -18.38
C LEU A 71 25.20 8.69 -17.78
N GLU A 72 25.03 9.81 -18.47
CA GLU A 72 25.65 11.10 -18.08
C GLU A 72 24.92 11.78 -16.90
N SER A 73 23.77 11.24 -16.46
CA SER A 73 23.00 11.82 -15.36
C SER A 73 23.58 11.38 -14.00
N PRO A 74 23.87 12.32 -13.07
CA PRO A 74 24.33 12.00 -11.72
C PRO A 74 23.29 11.28 -10.84
N VAL A 75 22.07 11.08 -11.35
CA VAL A 75 20.98 10.34 -10.69
C VAL A 75 20.57 9.08 -11.47
N ALA A 76 21.37 8.66 -12.46
CA ALA A 76 21.07 7.48 -13.24
C ALA A 76 21.18 6.21 -12.41
N ASP A 77 20.20 5.32 -12.55
CA ASP A 77 20.25 4.00 -11.95
C ASP A 77 21.24 3.12 -12.72
N LEU A 78 22.23 2.59 -12.01
CA LEU A 78 23.25 1.72 -12.60
C LEU A 78 22.95 0.24 -12.35
N VAL A 79 22.20 -0.05 -11.28
CA VAL A 79 21.82 -1.39 -10.84
C VAL A 79 20.37 -1.41 -10.41
N LEU A 80 19.66 -2.48 -10.80
CA LEU A 80 18.40 -2.87 -10.19
C LEU A 80 18.70 -3.96 -9.16
N ASP A 81 18.50 -3.69 -7.89
CA ASP A 81 18.58 -4.73 -6.86
C ASP A 81 17.24 -5.40 -6.75
N ALA A 82 17.18 -6.73 -6.82
CA ALA A 82 16.08 -7.50 -6.31
C ALA A 82 16.56 -8.45 -5.24
N THR A 83 15.87 -8.42 -4.11
CA THR A 83 16.15 -9.31 -3.00
C THR A 83 15.48 -10.66 -3.19
N ILE A 84 16.10 -11.75 -2.74
CA ILE A 84 15.41 -13.01 -2.43
C ILE A 84 15.25 -13.08 -0.92
N ASN A 85 14.00 -13.29 -0.48
CA ASN A 85 13.66 -13.32 0.93
C ASN A 85 12.56 -14.34 1.20
N ALA A 86 12.60 -14.93 2.39
CA ALA A 86 11.53 -15.78 2.92
C ALA A 86 11.05 -15.22 4.27
N PRO A 87 9.92 -15.70 4.81
CA PRO A 87 9.51 -15.33 6.15
C PRO A 87 10.62 -15.59 7.17
N LYS A 88 10.79 -14.71 8.17
CA LYS A 88 11.88 -14.80 9.17
C LYS A 88 11.90 -16.15 9.90
N SER A 89 10.74 -16.80 10.02
CA SER A 89 10.63 -18.18 10.54
C SER A 89 11.55 -19.18 9.82
N PHE A 90 11.87 -18.99 8.54
CA PHE A 90 12.80 -19.84 7.77
C PHE A 90 14.25 -19.63 8.21
N SER A 91 14.64 -18.38 8.44
CA SER A 91 15.97 -18.05 8.98
C SER A 91 16.13 -18.59 10.42
N ILE A 92 15.06 -18.58 11.21
CA ILE A 92 15.04 -19.22 12.53
C ILE A 92 15.24 -20.73 12.37
N ALA A 93 14.52 -21.39 11.47
CA ALA A 93 14.68 -22.83 11.22
C ALA A 93 16.12 -23.20 10.78
N ALA A 94 16.70 -22.43 9.87
CA ALA A 94 18.09 -22.59 9.43
C ALA A 94 19.11 -22.40 10.58
N MET A 95 18.82 -21.52 11.55
CA MET A 95 19.67 -21.38 12.74
C MET A 95 19.54 -22.53 13.73
N LEU A 96 18.41 -23.25 13.73
CA LEU A 96 18.14 -24.33 14.66
C LEU A 96 18.71 -25.68 14.20
N ASP A 97 18.78 -25.91 12.89
CA ASP A 97 19.18 -27.21 12.32
C ASP A 97 20.03 -27.04 11.04
N PRO A 98 21.25 -27.62 10.97
CA PRO A 98 22.12 -27.52 9.79
C PRO A 98 21.55 -28.12 8.51
N GLU A 99 20.72 -29.17 8.58
CA GLU A 99 20.10 -29.76 7.39
C GLU A 99 19.03 -28.82 6.82
N LEU A 100 18.27 -28.14 7.70
CA LEU A 100 17.34 -27.09 7.26
C LEU A 100 18.09 -25.88 6.69
N ALA A 101 19.26 -25.54 7.25
CA ALA A 101 20.10 -24.49 6.68
C ALA A 101 20.53 -24.82 5.25
N ALA A 102 21.04 -26.03 5.01
CA ALA A 102 21.43 -26.49 3.68
C ALA A 102 20.23 -26.52 2.72
N ALA A 103 19.11 -27.11 3.13
CA ALA A 103 17.90 -27.17 2.31
C ALA A 103 17.37 -25.78 1.93
N TYR A 104 17.47 -24.81 2.84
CA TYR A 104 17.07 -23.43 2.57
C TYR A 104 18.05 -22.70 1.63
N GLU A 105 19.36 -22.97 1.71
CA GLU A 105 20.32 -22.45 0.73
C GLU A 105 20.06 -23.02 -0.66
N ASP A 106 19.82 -24.33 -0.77
CA ASP A 106 19.52 -24.97 -2.05
C ASP A 106 18.22 -24.41 -2.67
N LEU A 107 17.21 -24.12 -1.84
CA LEU A 107 15.98 -23.45 -2.29
C LEU A 107 16.28 -22.05 -2.87
N GLN A 108 17.12 -21.27 -2.18
CA GLN A 108 17.49 -19.94 -2.64
C GLN A 108 18.34 -19.98 -3.93
N ASP A 109 19.21 -20.98 -4.09
CA ASP A 109 19.98 -21.21 -5.33
C ASP A 109 19.04 -21.51 -6.52
N ARG A 110 18.09 -22.43 -6.34
CA ARG A 110 17.06 -22.71 -7.36
C ARG A 110 16.25 -21.47 -7.72
N LEU A 111 15.89 -20.67 -6.72
CA LEU A 111 15.11 -19.45 -6.92
C LEU A 111 15.93 -18.37 -7.65
N ARG A 112 17.21 -18.17 -7.29
CA ARG A 112 18.13 -17.28 -8.02
C ARG A 112 18.18 -17.64 -9.49
N ASP A 113 18.50 -18.90 -9.81
CA ASP A 113 18.67 -19.36 -11.19
C ASP A 113 17.40 -19.14 -12.02
N ARG A 114 16.23 -19.34 -11.40
CA ARG A 114 14.94 -19.06 -12.02
C ARG A 114 14.74 -17.56 -12.26
N ILE A 115 14.97 -16.72 -11.26
CA ILE A 115 14.76 -15.27 -11.37
C ILE A 115 15.64 -14.67 -12.47
N ILE A 116 16.93 -15.03 -12.52
CA ILE A 116 17.84 -14.47 -13.52
C ILE A 116 17.51 -14.96 -14.95
N LYS A 117 17.03 -16.20 -15.10
CA LYS A 117 16.51 -16.71 -16.39
C LYS A 117 15.23 -15.98 -16.81
N LEU A 118 14.30 -15.78 -15.88
CA LEU A 118 13.08 -15.01 -16.14
C LEU A 118 13.40 -13.57 -16.53
N TRP A 119 14.38 -12.92 -15.88
CA TRP A 119 14.80 -11.59 -16.27
C TRP A 119 15.34 -11.51 -17.70
N GLN A 120 16.17 -12.48 -18.10
CA GLN A 120 16.63 -12.53 -19.48
C GLN A 120 15.47 -12.71 -20.47
N ALA A 121 14.55 -13.63 -20.16
CA ALA A 121 13.47 -13.99 -21.09
C ALA A 121 12.37 -12.91 -21.20
N GLU A 122 12.06 -12.22 -20.10
CA GLU A 122 10.87 -11.37 -19.99
C GLU A 122 11.19 -9.86 -20.02
N LEU A 123 12.39 -9.47 -19.59
CA LEU A 123 12.82 -8.08 -19.70
C LEU A 123 13.29 -7.77 -21.13
N ASN A 124 13.42 -6.50 -21.41
CA ASN A 124 13.81 -6.00 -22.71
C ASN A 124 14.70 -4.78 -22.57
N ALA A 125 15.49 -4.54 -23.60
CA ALA A 125 16.28 -3.34 -23.72
C ALA A 125 15.49 -2.25 -24.45
N ARG A 126 15.74 -1.01 -24.05
CA ARG A 126 15.08 0.17 -24.61
C ARG A 126 16.07 1.03 -25.40
N ARG A 127 15.75 1.35 -26.67
CA ARG A 127 16.64 2.09 -27.59
C ARG A 127 15.92 3.13 -28.46
N GLY A 128 16.71 3.97 -29.14
CA GLY A 128 16.21 5.01 -30.06
C GLY A 128 15.83 6.34 -29.38
N LYS A 129 15.42 7.33 -30.19
CA LYS A 129 14.96 8.64 -29.68
C LYS A 129 13.72 8.42 -28.81
N GLN A 130 13.75 8.89 -27.56
CA GLN A 130 12.73 8.61 -26.54
C GLN A 130 12.53 7.13 -26.22
N GLY A 131 13.49 6.25 -26.55
CA GLY A 131 13.44 4.85 -26.16
C GLY A 131 12.25 4.08 -26.76
N VAL A 132 11.88 4.37 -28.00
CA VAL A 132 10.69 3.77 -28.64
C VAL A 132 10.91 2.34 -29.13
N ILE A 133 12.16 1.87 -29.20
CA ILE A 133 12.51 0.54 -29.68
C ILE A 133 12.64 -0.41 -28.49
N ARG A 134 11.91 -1.52 -28.55
CA ARG A 134 12.02 -2.67 -27.64
C ARG A 134 12.83 -3.76 -28.33
N GLU A 135 13.84 -4.27 -27.63
CA GLU A 135 14.72 -5.35 -28.09
C GLU A 135 14.79 -6.44 -27.01
N ASP A 136 14.61 -7.70 -27.40
CA ASP A 136 14.72 -8.83 -26.47
C ASP A 136 16.18 -9.05 -26.06
N LEU A 137 16.41 -9.65 -24.89
CA LEU A 137 17.74 -9.75 -24.29
C LEU A 137 18.41 -11.07 -24.65
N ALA A 138 19.60 -11.00 -25.25
CA ALA A 138 20.48 -12.16 -25.37
C ALA A 138 21.26 -12.37 -24.08
N ARG A 139 21.70 -11.30 -23.41
CA ARG A 139 22.56 -11.40 -22.23
C ARG A 139 22.25 -10.37 -21.15
N ILE A 140 22.22 -10.87 -19.91
CA ILE A 140 22.20 -10.05 -18.69
C ILE A 140 23.33 -10.47 -17.76
N GLU A 141 23.69 -9.57 -16.84
CA GLU A 141 24.67 -9.85 -15.79
C GLU A 141 24.10 -9.48 -14.43
N VAL A 142 24.27 -10.37 -13.46
CA VAL A 142 23.71 -10.25 -12.12
C VAL A 142 24.80 -10.55 -11.09
N VAL A 143 25.03 -9.63 -10.15
CA VAL A 143 25.91 -9.89 -8.99
C VAL A 143 25.06 -10.35 -7.82
N GLU A 144 25.48 -11.42 -7.14
CA GLU A 144 24.82 -11.92 -5.94
C GLU A 144 25.59 -11.48 -4.69
N LEU A 145 24.86 -10.95 -3.71
CA LEU A 145 25.36 -10.72 -2.36
C LEU A 145 24.55 -11.56 -1.39
N ARG A 146 25.23 -12.44 -0.66
CA ARG A 146 24.61 -13.35 0.32
C ARG A 146 24.77 -12.75 1.71
N HIS A 147 23.67 -12.62 2.44
CA HIS A 147 23.68 -12.16 3.81
C HIS A 147 22.99 -13.18 4.71
N GLU A 148 23.68 -13.53 5.79
CA GLU A 148 23.16 -14.43 6.84
C GLU A 148 22.29 -13.69 7.87
N ARG A 149 22.42 -12.36 7.89
CA ARG A 149 22.05 -11.51 9.01
C ARG A 149 21.38 -10.23 8.54
N SER A 150 20.45 -9.71 9.35
CA SER A 150 19.99 -8.34 9.18
C SER A 150 21.09 -7.34 9.58
N ARG A 151 20.91 -6.06 9.27
CA ARG A 151 21.79 -4.97 9.73
C ARG A 151 21.91 -4.90 11.26
N SER A 152 20.91 -5.43 11.95
CA SER A 152 20.82 -5.47 13.42
C SER A 152 21.29 -6.82 13.98
N LEU A 153 21.91 -7.65 13.15
CA LEU A 153 22.48 -8.95 13.49
C LEU A 153 21.43 -9.95 14.01
N ASP A 154 20.22 -9.88 13.47
CA ASP A 154 19.21 -10.91 13.62
C ASP A 154 19.37 -12.00 12.56
N PRO A 155 18.95 -13.24 12.84
CA PRO A 155 18.83 -14.27 11.82
C PRO A 155 17.92 -13.79 10.72
N HIS A 156 18.54 -13.56 9.56
CA HIS A 156 17.82 -13.14 8.39
C HIS A 156 18.64 -13.48 7.17
N LYS A 157 18.53 -14.73 6.73
CA LYS A 157 19.17 -15.24 5.53
C LYS A 157 18.43 -14.71 4.29
N HIS A 158 19.16 -13.96 3.48
CA HIS A 158 18.65 -13.30 2.28
C HIS A 158 19.75 -13.07 1.26
N ARG A 159 19.33 -12.81 0.01
CA ARG A 159 20.27 -12.57 -1.09
C ARG A 159 19.86 -11.33 -1.85
N HIS A 160 20.81 -10.48 -2.19
CA HIS A 160 20.60 -9.38 -3.14
C HIS A 160 21.08 -9.81 -4.51
N LEU A 161 20.22 -9.68 -5.51
CA LEU A 161 20.51 -9.90 -6.92
C LEU A 161 20.58 -8.55 -7.61
N TRP A 162 21.79 -8.09 -7.86
CA TRP A 162 22.07 -6.84 -8.53
C TRP A 162 22.10 -7.07 -10.03
N LEU A 163 21.03 -6.72 -10.73
CA LEU A 163 20.98 -6.72 -12.19
C LEU A 163 21.65 -5.46 -12.74
N ASN A 164 22.66 -5.64 -13.59
CA ASN A 164 23.26 -4.52 -14.31
C ASN A 164 22.23 -3.87 -15.24
N VAL A 165 22.15 -2.54 -15.25
CA VAL A 165 21.27 -1.84 -16.19
C VAL A 165 21.75 -2.01 -17.63
N LYS A 166 23.05 -2.26 -17.86
CA LYS A 166 23.60 -2.61 -19.18
C LYS A 166 23.32 -4.07 -19.51
N VAL A 167 22.55 -4.26 -20.56
CA VAL A 167 22.14 -5.57 -21.10
C VAL A 167 22.41 -5.63 -22.60
N GLN A 168 22.66 -6.83 -23.11
CA GLN A 168 22.90 -7.06 -24.53
C GLN A 168 21.61 -7.56 -25.20
N GLY A 169 21.20 -6.88 -26.26
CA GLY A 169 20.07 -7.32 -27.07
C GLY A 169 20.42 -8.54 -27.93
N VAL A 170 19.41 -9.22 -28.48
CA VAL A 170 19.60 -10.33 -29.44
C VAL A 170 20.31 -9.88 -30.72
N ASP A 171 20.25 -8.59 -31.04
CA ASP A 171 21.08 -7.95 -32.08
C ASP A 171 22.58 -7.78 -31.73
N GLY A 172 23.02 -8.27 -30.57
CA GLY A 172 24.41 -8.24 -30.11
C GLY A 172 24.88 -6.88 -29.59
N LYS A 173 24.05 -5.84 -29.57
CA LYS A 173 24.45 -4.51 -29.07
C LYS A 173 24.15 -4.35 -27.59
N TRP A 174 24.94 -3.52 -26.92
CA TRP A 174 24.71 -3.14 -25.51
C TRP A 174 23.83 -1.91 -25.39
N SER A 175 22.91 -1.96 -24.43
CA SER A 175 21.91 -0.91 -24.16
C SER A 175 21.38 -1.02 -22.73
N ASN A 176 20.47 -0.11 -22.35
CA ASN A 176 19.88 -0.14 -21.02
C ASN A 176 18.61 -1.00 -21.01
N VAL A 177 18.39 -1.74 -19.92
CA VAL A 177 17.13 -2.43 -19.62
C VAL A 177 15.99 -1.41 -19.48
N ASP A 178 14.78 -1.76 -19.90
CA ASP A 178 13.58 -0.97 -19.61
C ASP A 178 13.21 -1.12 -18.13
N THR A 179 13.71 -0.20 -17.31
CA THR A 179 13.49 -0.18 -15.86
C THR A 179 12.01 -0.10 -15.49
N ARG A 180 11.14 0.47 -16.34
CA ARG A 180 9.68 0.52 -16.08
C ARG A 180 9.06 -0.86 -16.16
N VAL A 181 9.49 -1.67 -17.13
CA VAL A 181 9.05 -3.04 -17.29
C VAL A 181 9.59 -3.89 -16.14
N ALA A 182 10.87 -3.72 -15.79
CA ALA A 182 11.48 -4.43 -14.66
C ALA A 182 10.74 -4.18 -13.33
N LEU A 183 10.41 -2.92 -13.02
CA LEU A 183 9.64 -2.58 -11.82
C LEU A 183 8.24 -3.21 -11.80
N ARG A 184 7.56 -3.27 -12.95
CA ARG A 184 6.25 -3.94 -13.05
C ARG A 184 6.35 -5.45 -12.92
N PHE A 185 7.42 -6.03 -13.49
CA PHE A 185 7.69 -7.47 -13.43
C PHE A 185 8.01 -7.95 -12.03
N GLN A 186 8.37 -7.04 -11.11
CA GLN A 186 8.63 -7.38 -9.72
C GLN A 186 7.47 -8.11 -9.03
N ASN A 187 6.23 -7.80 -9.39
CA ASN A 187 5.05 -8.50 -8.87
C ASN A 187 5.04 -9.99 -9.23
N VAL A 188 5.58 -10.35 -10.40
CA VAL A 188 5.73 -11.74 -10.84
C VAL A 188 6.87 -12.41 -10.07
N ILE A 189 8.03 -11.75 -9.97
CA ILE A 189 9.18 -12.27 -9.19
C ILE A 189 8.79 -12.55 -7.74
N ASN A 190 8.01 -11.66 -7.12
CA ASN A 190 7.45 -11.87 -5.78
C ASN A 190 6.56 -13.09 -5.68
N ALA A 191 5.67 -13.28 -6.65
CA ALA A 191 4.79 -14.44 -6.68
C ALA A 191 5.57 -15.74 -6.96
N GLU A 192 6.63 -15.69 -7.75
CA GLU A 192 7.54 -16.82 -7.98
C GLU A 192 8.22 -17.26 -6.69
N GLY A 193 8.70 -16.31 -5.88
CA GLY A 193 9.29 -16.57 -4.55
C GLY A 193 8.31 -17.18 -3.57
N ASP A 194 7.09 -16.63 -3.49
CA ASP A 194 6.02 -17.16 -2.65
C ASP A 194 5.66 -18.61 -3.06
N LEU A 195 5.49 -18.86 -4.36
CA LEU A 195 5.23 -20.21 -4.88
C LEU A 195 6.37 -21.16 -4.52
N ALA A 196 7.63 -20.79 -4.76
CA ALA A 196 8.78 -21.65 -4.43
C ALA A 196 8.84 -21.99 -2.93
N SER A 197 8.64 -21.00 -2.06
CA SER A 197 8.72 -21.18 -0.60
C SER A 197 7.68 -22.15 -0.04
N ARG A 198 6.54 -22.31 -0.72
CA ARG A 198 5.40 -23.12 -0.26
C ARG A 198 5.27 -24.48 -0.94
N THR A 199 5.86 -24.65 -2.12
CA THR A 199 5.58 -25.80 -3.00
C THR A 199 6.81 -26.63 -3.37
N ASP A 200 8.02 -26.17 -3.03
CA ASP A 200 9.26 -26.88 -3.34
C ASP A 200 9.35 -28.23 -2.60
N PRO A 201 9.43 -29.37 -3.33
CA PRO A 201 9.39 -30.70 -2.70
C PRO A 201 10.53 -30.96 -1.72
N ALA A 202 11.75 -30.52 -2.04
CA ALA A 202 12.92 -30.76 -1.20
C ALA A 202 12.84 -29.96 0.11
N TRP A 203 12.45 -28.69 0.02
CA TRP A 203 12.27 -27.82 1.19
C TRP A 203 11.14 -28.30 2.10
N VAL A 204 9.97 -28.61 1.55
CA VAL A 204 8.82 -29.06 2.34
C VAL A 204 9.11 -30.42 2.99
N ALA A 205 9.78 -31.33 2.29
CA ALA A 205 10.20 -32.61 2.87
C ALA A 205 11.21 -32.43 4.01
N ALA A 206 12.17 -31.51 3.87
CA ALA A 206 13.15 -31.20 4.92
C ALA A 206 12.46 -30.64 6.18
N LEU A 207 11.51 -29.72 6.03
CA LEU A 207 10.70 -29.22 7.14
C LEU A 207 9.92 -30.34 7.83
N ALA A 208 9.21 -31.16 7.07
CA ALA A 208 8.41 -32.27 7.60
C ALA A 208 9.29 -33.28 8.36
N ALA A 209 10.49 -33.60 7.85
CA ALA A 209 11.45 -34.48 8.51
C ALA A 209 11.91 -33.97 9.89
N LYS A 210 11.77 -32.66 10.15
CA LYS A 210 12.09 -32.01 11.43
C LYS A 210 10.86 -31.64 12.27
N GLY A 211 9.67 -32.06 11.84
CA GLY A 211 8.42 -31.80 12.56
C GLY A 211 7.86 -30.39 12.37
N PHE A 212 8.25 -29.72 11.30
CA PHE A 212 7.76 -28.39 10.92
C PHE A 212 6.74 -28.47 9.80
N THR A 213 5.79 -27.52 9.81
CA THR A 213 4.77 -27.38 8.77
C THR A 213 4.59 -25.91 8.41
N LEU A 214 4.25 -25.63 7.15
CA LEU A 214 3.88 -24.28 6.72
C LEU A 214 2.40 -24.02 7.05
N ASN A 215 2.09 -22.81 7.51
CA ASN A 215 0.73 -22.34 7.73
C ASN A 215 0.14 -21.70 6.44
N ALA A 216 -1.09 -21.20 6.51
CA ALA A 216 -1.75 -20.53 5.39
C ALA A 216 -1.04 -19.23 4.93
N ASP A 217 -0.26 -18.59 5.81
CA ASP A 217 0.52 -17.39 5.51
C ASP A 217 1.89 -17.73 4.90
N GLY A 218 2.26 -19.01 4.80
CA GLY A 218 3.56 -19.47 4.31
C GLY A 218 4.67 -19.40 5.36
N GLU A 219 4.35 -19.12 6.63
CA GLU A 219 5.30 -19.19 7.74
C GLU A 219 5.40 -20.60 8.32
N ILE A 220 6.53 -20.90 8.96
CA ILE A 220 6.65 -22.14 9.75
C ILE A 220 5.80 -21.99 11.01
N ALA A 221 4.71 -22.75 11.09
CA ALA A 221 3.65 -22.60 12.09
C ALA A 221 4.18 -22.68 13.54
N GLN A 222 5.19 -23.52 13.77
CA GLN A 222 5.79 -23.74 15.08
C GLN A 222 6.87 -22.71 15.45
N LEU A 223 7.22 -21.77 14.55
CA LEU A 223 8.25 -20.75 14.78
C LEU A 223 7.72 -19.31 14.62
N GLN A 224 6.52 -19.12 14.06
CA GLN A 224 5.94 -17.79 13.80
C GLN A 224 5.90 -16.89 15.05
N HIS A 225 5.69 -17.46 16.25
CA HIS A 225 5.60 -16.69 17.50
C HIS A 225 6.95 -16.09 17.92
N LEU A 226 8.07 -16.63 17.42
CA LEU A 226 9.43 -16.17 17.71
C LEU A 226 9.89 -15.02 16.82
N VAL A 227 9.19 -14.78 15.71
CA VAL A 227 9.52 -13.74 14.73
C VAL A 227 9.45 -12.35 15.36
N ARG A 228 8.41 -12.07 16.17
CA ARG A 228 8.25 -10.76 16.83
C ARG A 228 9.25 -10.46 17.94
N PRO A 229 9.52 -11.36 18.91
CA PRO A 229 10.56 -11.16 19.91
C PRO A 229 11.91 -10.78 19.33
N LEU A 230 12.35 -11.48 18.29
CA LEU A 230 13.60 -11.18 17.57
C LEU A 230 13.55 -9.78 16.93
N SER A 231 12.46 -9.45 16.26
CA SER A 231 12.38 -8.16 15.57
C SER A 231 12.26 -6.95 16.50
N LYS A 232 11.70 -7.09 17.71
CA LYS A 232 11.79 -6.03 18.74
C LYS A 232 13.25 -5.76 19.11
N ARG A 233 14.05 -6.82 19.24
CA ARG A 233 15.48 -6.70 19.51
C ARG A 233 16.21 -6.03 18.34
N SER A 234 15.88 -6.40 17.12
CA SER A 234 16.49 -5.83 15.92
C SER A 234 16.21 -4.32 15.84
N ALA A 235 14.99 -3.89 16.17
CA ALA A 235 14.64 -2.47 16.29
C ALA A 235 15.44 -1.74 17.39
N GLN A 236 15.67 -2.36 18.55
CA GLN A 236 16.48 -1.79 19.63
C GLN A 236 17.95 -1.57 19.19
N ILE A 237 18.54 -2.53 18.49
CA ILE A 237 19.93 -2.43 18.02
C ILE A 237 20.08 -1.31 16.98
N GLU A 238 19.14 -1.18 16.04
CA GLU A 238 19.16 -0.03 15.10
C GLU A 238 19.00 1.30 15.83
N ALA A 239 18.14 1.38 16.86
CA ALA A 239 17.97 2.59 17.65
C ALA A 239 19.27 2.97 18.38
N ASN A 240 19.97 1.98 18.96
CA ASN A 240 21.29 2.18 19.56
C ASN A 240 22.30 2.70 18.52
N LYS A 241 22.36 2.05 17.34
CA LYS A 241 23.24 2.44 16.23
C LYS A 241 22.98 3.86 15.77
N ALA A 242 21.72 4.22 15.53
CA ALA A 242 21.32 5.56 15.10
C ALA A 242 21.67 6.63 16.14
N SER A 243 21.40 6.37 17.42
CA SER A 243 21.77 7.27 18.51
C SER A 243 23.28 7.49 18.56
N HIS A 244 24.08 6.44 18.47
CA HIS A 244 25.53 6.54 18.58
C HIS A 244 26.16 7.18 17.34
N LEU A 245 25.60 6.92 16.16
CA LEU A 245 25.96 7.61 14.92
C LEU A 245 25.66 9.11 14.99
N ARG A 246 24.54 9.49 15.61
CA ARG A 246 24.21 10.90 15.86
C ARG A 246 25.22 11.54 16.80
N THR A 247 25.51 10.91 17.94
CA THR A 247 26.53 11.39 18.89
C THR A 247 27.89 11.57 18.20
N TRP A 248 28.31 10.58 17.39
CA TRP A 248 29.56 10.68 16.64
C TRP A 248 29.57 11.88 15.69
N ARG A 249 28.47 12.12 14.97
CA ARG A 249 28.34 13.26 14.04
C ARG A 249 28.31 14.60 14.76
N ASP A 250 27.66 14.67 15.91
CA ASP A 250 27.63 15.88 16.74
C ASP A 250 29.04 16.22 17.28
N GLU A 251 29.82 15.20 17.64
CA GLU A 251 31.22 15.33 18.08
C GLU A 251 32.21 15.61 16.93
N HIS A 252 31.86 15.23 15.69
CA HIS A 252 32.73 15.32 14.51
C HIS A 252 32.05 16.13 13.38
N ALA A 253 31.64 17.36 13.68
CA ALA A 253 30.93 18.24 12.76
C ALA A 253 31.67 18.42 11.41
N GLY A 254 30.97 18.16 10.31
CA GLY A 254 31.49 18.28 8.94
C GLY A 254 32.31 17.08 8.45
N GLN A 255 32.43 16.01 9.23
CA GLN A 255 33.08 14.76 8.82
C GLN A 255 32.03 13.66 8.61
N GLU A 256 32.25 12.80 7.61
CA GLU A 256 31.48 11.56 7.46
C GLU A 256 32.22 10.39 8.13
N PRO A 257 31.51 9.50 8.83
CA PRO A 257 32.14 8.38 9.51
C PRO A 257 32.75 7.42 8.51
N SER A 258 34.00 7.02 8.76
CA SER A 258 34.69 6.03 7.94
C SER A 258 34.04 4.64 8.10
N PRO A 259 34.24 3.71 7.13
CA PRO A 259 33.75 2.34 7.25
C PRO A 259 34.17 1.64 8.55
N THR A 260 35.37 1.95 9.06
CA THR A 260 35.88 1.42 10.33
C THR A 260 35.09 1.95 11.52
N VAL A 261 34.75 3.24 11.53
CA VAL A 261 33.91 3.86 12.57
C VAL A 261 32.51 3.27 12.55
N LEU A 262 31.91 3.11 11.36
CA LEU A 262 30.60 2.47 11.22
C LEU A 262 30.61 1.03 11.77
N THR A 263 31.67 0.27 11.49
CA THR A 263 31.85 -1.09 12.01
C THR A 263 31.93 -1.12 13.54
N GLN A 264 32.64 -0.16 14.14
CA GLN A 264 32.74 -0.03 15.61
C GLN A 264 31.40 0.35 16.24
N ILE A 265 30.66 1.27 15.62
CA ILE A 265 29.32 1.66 16.05
C ILE A 265 28.37 0.45 15.98
N ASP A 266 28.46 -0.37 14.94
CA ASP A 266 27.64 -1.58 14.77
C ASP A 266 27.91 -2.61 15.85
N GLN A 267 29.19 -2.89 16.12
CA GLN A 267 29.60 -3.78 17.20
C GLN A 267 29.14 -3.29 18.57
N TRP A 268 29.23 -1.98 18.82
CA TRP A 268 28.74 -1.37 20.06
C TRP A 268 27.21 -1.49 20.18
N ALA A 269 26.47 -1.11 19.15
CA ALA A 269 25.01 -1.09 19.15
C ALA A 269 24.43 -2.49 19.40
N TRP A 270 25.09 -3.51 18.87
CA TRP A 270 24.78 -4.92 19.10
C TRP A 270 25.06 -5.38 20.53
N ALA A 271 26.18 -4.95 21.10
CA ALA A 271 26.63 -5.33 22.43
C ALA A 271 25.90 -4.60 23.57
N ALA A 272 25.34 -3.42 23.28
CA ALA A 272 24.62 -2.61 24.23
C ALA A 272 23.43 -3.38 24.85
N GLY A 273 23.40 -3.50 26.18
CA GLY A 273 22.34 -4.18 26.93
C GLY A 273 22.52 -5.69 27.17
N ARG A 274 23.66 -6.31 26.80
CA ARG A 274 23.90 -7.76 27.01
C ARG A 274 24.73 -8.07 28.28
N PRO A 275 24.28 -9.01 29.14
CA PRO A 275 25.15 -9.65 30.13
C PRO A 275 26.16 -10.59 29.44
N ASN A 276 27.44 -10.57 29.84
CA ASN A 276 28.52 -11.46 29.34
C ASN A 276 28.78 -11.41 27.81
N LYS A 277 29.18 -10.24 27.30
CA LYS A 277 29.49 -10.03 25.86
C LYS A 277 30.87 -10.61 25.45
N PRO A 278 30.99 -11.25 24.26
CA PRO A 278 32.29 -11.58 23.66
C PRO A 278 33.00 -10.32 23.15
N SER A 279 34.34 -10.36 23.05
CA SER A 279 35.20 -9.22 22.67
C SER A 279 35.26 -8.97 21.15
N SER A 280 34.86 -9.94 20.35
CA SER A 280 34.79 -9.89 18.88
C SER A 280 33.53 -10.60 18.40
N LEU A 281 33.05 -10.23 17.21
CA LEU A 281 31.85 -10.81 16.62
C LEU A 281 32.24 -11.82 15.55
N ASP A 282 32.50 -13.06 15.96
CA ASP A 282 32.65 -14.19 15.03
C ASP A 282 31.28 -14.87 14.80
N GLU A 283 31.14 -15.60 13.69
CA GLU A 283 29.88 -16.19 13.24
C GLU A 283 29.38 -17.29 14.18
N GLU A 284 30.28 -18.10 14.73
CA GLU A 284 29.92 -19.16 15.68
C GLU A 284 29.40 -18.59 17.00
N ASP A 285 30.07 -17.57 17.55
CA ASP A 285 29.67 -16.88 18.78
C ASP A 285 28.30 -16.22 18.63
N TRP A 286 28.08 -15.57 17.48
CA TRP A 286 26.79 -14.97 17.15
C TRP A 286 25.67 -16.02 17.07
N ALA A 287 25.89 -17.12 16.34
CA ALA A 287 24.90 -18.17 16.14
C ALA A 287 24.57 -18.90 17.47
N ALA A 288 25.56 -19.11 18.33
CA ALA A 288 25.34 -19.67 19.67
C ALA A 288 24.47 -18.76 20.54
N LEU A 289 24.74 -17.45 20.51
CA LEU A 289 24.01 -16.47 21.31
C LEU A 289 22.54 -16.34 20.86
N VAL A 290 22.30 -16.22 19.55
CA VAL A 290 20.93 -16.20 19.00
C VAL A 290 20.17 -17.46 19.40
N ARG A 291 20.77 -18.66 19.30
CA ARG A 291 20.11 -19.90 19.71
C ARG A 291 19.72 -19.89 21.18
N ASN A 292 20.56 -19.37 22.07
CA ASN A 292 20.23 -19.23 23.48
C ASN A 292 19.02 -18.31 23.70
N GLU A 293 18.89 -17.23 22.92
CA GLU A 293 17.74 -16.33 22.99
C GLU A 293 16.46 -16.97 22.49
N LEU A 294 16.56 -17.75 21.40
CA LEU A 294 15.45 -18.56 20.92
C LEU A 294 14.99 -19.56 21.99
N PHE A 295 15.93 -20.27 22.62
CA PHE A 295 15.61 -21.23 23.69
C PHE A 295 15.06 -20.57 24.95
N ALA A 296 15.47 -19.33 25.26
CA ALA A 296 14.88 -18.56 26.35
C ALA A 296 13.44 -18.11 26.02
N ALA A 297 13.18 -17.75 24.75
CA ALA A 297 11.86 -17.36 24.28
C ALA A 297 10.90 -18.56 24.15
N ASP A 298 11.42 -19.74 23.81
CA ASP A 298 10.68 -21.00 23.74
C ASP A 298 11.56 -22.18 24.21
N PRO A 299 11.43 -22.59 25.48
CA PRO A 299 12.19 -23.70 26.06
C PRO A 299 11.88 -25.07 25.44
N THR A 300 10.82 -25.19 24.63
CA THR A 300 10.45 -26.45 23.99
C THR A 300 11.24 -26.71 22.70
N LEU A 301 11.86 -25.69 22.11
CA LEU A 301 12.62 -25.79 20.85
C LEU A 301 13.70 -26.89 20.81
N PRO A 302 14.48 -27.15 21.87
CA PRO A 302 15.51 -28.20 21.84
C PRO A 302 14.94 -29.62 21.83
N HIS A 303 13.64 -29.80 22.09
CA HIS A 303 13.03 -31.11 22.19
C HIS A 303 12.74 -31.67 20.80
N ARG A 304 13.02 -32.97 20.61
CA ARG A 304 12.74 -33.65 19.35
C ARG A 304 11.23 -33.63 19.09
N ARG A 305 10.83 -33.14 17.92
CA ARG A 305 9.44 -33.10 17.47
C ARG A 305 9.05 -34.38 16.73
N PRO A 306 7.77 -34.79 16.80
CA PRO A 306 7.26 -35.82 15.91
C PRO A 306 7.39 -35.34 14.46
N LEU A 307 7.56 -36.29 13.53
CA LEU A 307 7.65 -35.98 12.10
C LEU A 307 6.36 -35.29 11.64
N GLY A 308 6.52 -34.24 10.82
CA GLY A 308 5.42 -33.55 10.17
C GLY A 308 4.87 -34.38 9.01
N ALA A 309 3.61 -34.16 8.67
CA ALA A 309 3.05 -34.70 7.44
C ALA A 309 3.45 -33.81 6.25
N VAL A 310 3.87 -34.44 5.15
CA VAL A 310 3.99 -33.74 3.85
C VAL A 310 2.57 -33.59 3.27
N PRO A 311 2.19 -32.43 2.71
CA PRO A 311 0.93 -32.26 2.01
C PRO A 311 0.73 -33.34 0.93
N THR A 312 -0.49 -33.88 0.81
CA THR A 312 -0.84 -34.96 -0.13
C THR A 312 -1.67 -34.50 -1.33
N LEU A 313 -1.89 -33.19 -1.48
CA LEU A 313 -2.68 -32.63 -2.57
C LEU A 313 -1.96 -32.85 -3.91
N SER A 314 -2.63 -33.49 -4.87
CA SER A 314 -2.11 -33.70 -6.23
C SER A 314 -2.44 -32.51 -7.13
N ILE A 315 -1.65 -32.30 -8.19
CA ILE A 315 -1.93 -31.28 -9.20
C ILE A 315 -3.28 -31.56 -9.90
N GLU A 316 -3.57 -32.83 -10.15
CA GLU A 316 -4.77 -33.27 -10.87
C GLU A 316 -6.06 -33.03 -10.09
N ASP A 317 -5.97 -32.79 -8.78
CA ASP A 317 -7.12 -32.46 -7.92
C ASP A 317 -7.41 -30.95 -7.86
N LEU A 318 -6.57 -30.13 -8.52
CA LEU A 318 -6.72 -28.68 -8.51
C LEU A 318 -7.81 -28.22 -9.49
N ASP A 319 -8.70 -27.37 -8.98
CA ASP A 319 -9.73 -26.72 -9.80
C ASP A 319 -9.13 -25.54 -10.57
N ILE A 320 -8.82 -25.77 -11.85
CA ILE A 320 -8.22 -24.78 -12.76
C ILE A 320 -9.09 -23.55 -12.91
N GLU A 321 -10.42 -23.71 -12.98
CA GLU A 321 -11.37 -22.61 -13.13
C GLU A 321 -11.38 -21.73 -11.87
N LEU A 322 -11.37 -22.35 -10.69
CA LEU A 322 -11.26 -21.63 -9.43
C LEU A 322 -9.93 -20.90 -9.30
N LEU A 323 -8.81 -21.51 -9.72
CA LEU A 323 -7.49 -20.88 -9.72
C LEU A 323 -7.44 -19.69 -10.68
N ALA A 324 -8.03 -19.82 -11.88
CA ALA A 324 -8.12 -18.75 -12.86
C ALA A 324 -8.97 -17.59 -12.34
N ALA A 325 -10.10 -17.89 -11.70
CA ALA A 325 -10.93 -16.89 -11.03
C ALA A 325 -10.15 -16.16 -9.91
N LYS A 326 -9.43 -16.89 -9.05
CA LYS A 326 -8.56 -16.32 -8.00
C LYS A 326 -7.48 -15.39 -8.59
N ALA A 327 -6.88 -15.79 -9.71
CA ALA A 327 -5.86 -14.99 -10.39
C ALA A 327 -6.42 -13.64 -10.88
N VAL A 328 -7.60 -13.66 -11.49
CA VAL A 328 -8.29 -12.44 -11.95
C VAL A 328 -8.71 -11.56 -10.77
N VAL A 329 -9.24 -12.15 -9.69
CA VAL A 329 -9.62 -11.42 -8.47
C VAL A 329 -8.43 -10.72 -7.82
N ASP A 330 -7.28 -11.40 -7.70
CA ASP A 330 -6.06 -10.79 -7.16
C ASP A 330 -5.52 -9.67 -8.07
N ALA A 331 -5.52 -9.87 -9.39
CA ALA A 331 -5.09 -8.85 -10.35
C ALA A 331 -5.99 -7.59 -10.34
N ASP A 332 -7.30 -7.79 -10.27
CA ASP A 332 -8.31 -6.73 -10.22
C ASP A 332 -8.25 -5.95 -8.90
N ALA A 333 -8.18 -6.65 -7.75
CA ALA A 333 -8.06 -6.03 -6.43
C ALA A 333 -6.79 -5.17 -6.27
N ARG A 334 -5.67 -5.59 -6.88
CA ARG A 334 -4.42 -4.81 -6.91
C ARG A 334 -4.43 -3.64 -7.89
N SER A 335 -5.47 -3.52 -8.70
CA SER A 335 -5.57 -2.55 -9.78
C SER A 335 -6.63 -1.48 -9.56
N SER A 336 -7.12 -1.29 -8.32
CA SER A 336 -8.10 -0.25 -7.96
C SER A 336 -7.63 1.18 -8.32
N ARG A 337 -6.31 1.42 -8.25
CA ARG A 337 -5.65 2.67 -8.67
C ARG A 337 -5.78 2.95 -10.18
N THR A 338 -5.63 1.92 -11.01
CA THR A 338 -5.83 2.00 -12.47
C THR A 338 -7.27 1.67 -12.86
N GLY A 339 -8.24 1.95 -11.98
CA GLY A 339 -9.66 1.73 -12.23
C GLY A 339 -10.02 0.28 -12.58
N GLY A 340 -9.27 -0.71 -12.09
CA GLY A 340 -9.45 -2.14 -12.38
C GLY A 340 -8.76 -2.64 -13.65
N ARG A 341 -7.94 -1.81 -14.29
CA ARG A 341 -7.15 -2.21 -15.46
C ARG A 341 -5.85 -2.85 -15.03
N PHE A 342 -5.59 -4.07 -15.51
CA PHE A 342 -4.40 -4.86 -15.21
C PHE A 342 -3.78 -5.47 -16.46
N SER A 343 -2.58 -6.01 -16.32
CA SER A 343 -1.77 -6.60 -17.38
C SER A 343 -1.77 -8.12 -17.29
N MET A 344 -1.25 -8.80 -18.33
CA MET A 344 -1.08 -10.25 -18.29
C MET A 344 -0.07 -10.67 -17.20
N MET A 345 0.93 -9.83 -16.92
CA MET A 345 1.86 -10.06 -15.81
C MET A 345 1.15 -10.06 -14.45
N ASP A 346 0.13 -9.21 -14.27
CA ASP A 346 -0.64 -9.18 -13.03
C ASP A 346 -1.48 -10.46 -12.85
N VAL A 347 -2.06 -10.99 -13.94
CA VAL A 347 -2.79 -12.28 -13.94
C VAL A 347 -1.84 -13.44 -13.65
N ARG A 348 -0.65 -13.46 -14.28
CA ARG A 348 0.39 -14.46 -14.00
C ARG A 348 0.83 -14.42 -12.54
N ALA A 349 1.06 -13.24 -11.98
CA ALA A 349 1.40 -13.09 -10.58
C ALA A 349 0.27 -13.57 -9.65
N GLY A 350 -0.99 -13.27 -9.99
CA GLY A 350 -2.16 -13.78 -9.26
C GLY A 350 -2.28 -15.30 -9.32
N THR A 351 -2.00 -15.89 -10.48
CA THR A 351 -1.96 -17.35 -10.70
C THR A 351 -0.93 -18.02 -9.81
N LEU A 352 0.31 -17.51 -9.80
CA LEU A 352 1.38 -18.06 -8.99
C LEU A 352 1.06 -17.99 -7.49
N ARG A 353 0.45 -16.89 -7.01
CA ARG A 353 -0.05 -16.77 -5.62
C ARG A 353 -1.20 -17.73 -5.33
N ALA A 354 -2.14 -17.89 -6.26
CA ALA A 354 -3.26 -18.80 -6.10
C ALA A 354 -2.77 -20.26 -5.97
N LEU A 355 -1.81 -20.66 -6.82
CA LEU A 355 -1.13 -21.95 -6.73
C LEU A 355 -0.37 -22.11 -5.42
N ALA A 356 0.38 -21.09 -5.00
CA ALA A 356 1.12 -21.11 -3.73
C ALA A 356 0.20 -21.34 -2.53
N ALA A 357 -0.99 -20.72 -2.54
CA ALA A 357 -1.99 -20.85 -1.49
C ALA A 357 -2.66 -22.23 -1.43
N THR A 358 -2.58 -23.06 -2.49
CA THR A 358 -3.08 -24.44 -2.44
C THR A 358 -2.23 -25.36 -1.56
N GLY A 359 -0.95 -25.02 -1.36
CA GLY A 359 0.01 -25.88 -0.69
C GLY A 359 0.37 -27.15 -1.45
N VAL A 360 0.04 -27.23 -2.75
CA VAL A 360 0.46 -28.34 -3.62
C VAL A 360 1.98 -28.44 -3.63
N VAL A 361 2.52 -29.66 -3.53
CA VAL A 361 3.96 -29.90 -3.56
C VAL A 361 4.31 -30.64 -4.84
N ALA A 362 5.03 -29.98 -5.74
CA ALA A 362 5.34 -30.52 -7.06
C ALA A 362 6.58 -29.89 -7.68
N ASP A 363 7.15 -30.56 -8.69
CA ASP A 363 8.28 -30.05 -9.45
C ASP A 363 7.93 -28.76 -10.21
N ARG A 364 8.92 -27.88 -10.34
CA ARG A 364 8.70 -26.52 -10.85
C ARG A 364 8.28 -26.48 -12.32
N GLU A 365 8.70 -27.45 -13.12
CA GLU A 365 8.31 -27.55 -14.54
C GLU A 365 6.79 -27.79 -14.65
N ARG A 366 6.25 -28.76 -13.90
CA ARG A 366 4.82 -29.05 -13.85
C ARG A 366 4.00 -27.86 -13.34
N LEU A 367 4.49 -27.16 -12.31
CA LEU A 367 3.84 -25.95 -11.81
C LEU A 367 3.88 -24.78 -12.81
N THR A 368 4.90 -24.71 -13.67
CA THR A 368 4.99 -23.70 -14.73
C THR A 368 3.94 -23.99 -15.82
N GLU A 369 3.83 -25.24 -16.27
CA GLU A 369 2.81 -25.68 -17.24
C GLU A 369 1.40 -25.42 -16.71
N LEU A 370 1.14 -25.80 -15.45
CA LEU A 370 -0.14 -25.54 -14.80
C LEU A 370 -0.43 -24.04 -14.69
N ALA A 371 0.56 -23.22 -14.36
CA ALA A 371 0.37 -21.76 -14.29
C ALA A 371 0.01 -21.18 -15.68
N GLU A 372 0.61 -21.67 -16.76
CA GLU A 372 0.25 -21.27 -18.12
C GLU A 372 -1.18 -21.70 -18.48
N GLU A 373 -1.58 -22.90 -18.08
CA GLU A 373 -2.95 -23.40 -18.25
C GLU A 373 -3.97 -22.54 -17.48
N VAL A 374 -3.70 -22.21 -16.22
CA VAL A 374 -4.57 -21.34 -15.40
C VAL A 374 -4.69 -19.93 -16.00
N VAL A 375 -3.58 -19.37 -16.50
CA VAL A 375 -3.61 -18.08 -17.19
C VAL A 375 -4.47 -18.14 -18.46
N ALA A 376 -4.40 -19.23 -19.22
CA ALA A 376 -5.21 -19.41 -20.43
C ALA A 376 -6.73 -19.50 -20.14
N HIS A 377 -7.12 -20.03 -18.98
CA HIS A 377 -8.52 -20.10 -18.52
C HIS A 377 -9.01 -18.79 -17.85
N SER A 378 -8.17 -17.78 -17.70
CA SER A 378 -8.53 -16.53 -17.04
C SER A 378 -9.48 -15.67 -17.89
N HIS A 379 -10.75 -15.58 -17.48
CA HIS A 379 -11.77 -14.79 -18.17
C HIS A 379 -11.64 -13.29 -17.89
N THR A 380 -11.31 -12.51 -18.92
CA THR A 380 -11.10 -11.05 -18.84
C THR A 380 -11.73 -10.32 -20.02
N VAL A 381 -11.94 -9.00 -19.86
CA VAL A 381 -12.30 -8.08 -20.95
C VAL A 381 -11.04 -7.41 -21.47
N THR A 382 -10.75 -7.57 -22.76
CA THR A 382 -9.67 -6.84 -23.43
C THR A 382 -10.13 -5.43 -23.82
N LEU A 383 -9.39 -4.41 -23.40
CA LEU A 383 -9.74 -3.00 -23.58
C LEU A 383 -9.23 -2.40 -24.90
N ILE A 384 -8.24 -3.03 -25.53
CA ILE A 384 -7.65 -2.61 -26.80
C ILE A 384 -7.70 -3.76 -27.79
N SER A 385 -7.75 -3.45 -29.08
CA SER A 385 -7.89 -4.43 -30.18
C SER A 385 -6.56 -4.96 -30.72
N GLU A 386 -5.46 -4.31 -30.34
CA GLU A 386 -4.11 -4.58 -30.80
C GLU A 386 -3.59 -5.90 -30.21
N SER A 387 -3.43 -6.93 -31.06
CA SER A 387 -3.03 -8.28 -30.64
C SER A 387 -1.57 -8.41 -30.19
N ASN A 388 -0.74 -7.40 -30.45
CA ASN A 388 0.69 -7.38 -30.13
C ASN A 388 1.03 -6.51 -28.91
N ALA A 389 0.05 -6.23 -28.04
CA ALA A 389 0.27 -5.49 -26.82
C ALA A 389 1.32 -6.22 -25.93
N PRO A 390 2.40 -5.54 -25.50
CA PRO A 390 3.35 -6.14 -24.56
C PRO A 390 2.66 -6.58 -23.26
N GLN A 391 3.09 -7.72 -22.69
CA GLN A 391 2.45 -8.32 -21.51
C GLN A 391 2.38 -7.43 -20.27
N HIS A 392 3.25 -6.42 -20.17
CA HIS A 392 3.30 -5.46 -19.07
C HIS A 392 2.31 -4.29 -19.23
N ILE A 393 1.66 -4.16 -20.40
CA ILE A 393 0.66 -3.13 -20.64
C ILE A 393 -0.63 -3.55 -19.95
N LYS A 394 -1.16 -2.66 -19.13
CA LYS A 394 -2.43 -2.91 -18.46
C LYS A 394 -3.55 -2.70 -19.48
N HIS A 395 -4.07 -3.75 -20.10
CA HIS A 395 -5.16 -3.63 -21.09
C HIS A 395 -6.26 -4.67 -20.91
N LEU A 396 -6.23 -5.37 -19.77
CA LEU A 396 -7.24 -6.33 -19.34
C LEU A 396 -8.04 -5.73 -18.17
N MET A 397 -9.24 -6.24 -17.98
CA MET A 397 -10.13 -5.90 -16.86
C MET A 397 -10.97 -7.11 -16.49
N ALA A 398 -11.33 -7.26 -15.21
CA ALA A 398 -12.24 -8.31 -14.80
C ALA A 398 -13.63 -8.10 -15.43
N VAL A 399 -14.32 -9.18 -15.81
CA VAL A 399 -15.66 -9.11 -16.41
C VAL A 399 -16.65 -8.45 -15.45
N SER A 400 -16.56 -8.76 -14.16
CA SER A 400 -17.36 -8.14 -13.09
C SER A 400 -17.17 -6.62 -13.05
N THR A 401 -15.92 -6.14 -13.03
CA THR A 401 -15.57 -4.71 -12.98
C THR A 401 -16.03 -3.97 -14.23
N ALA A 402 -15.82 -4.56 -15.43
CA ALA A 402 -16.29 -3.97 -16.68
C ALA A 402 -17.83 -3.86 -16.72
N THR A 403 -18.52 -4.90 -16.27
CA THR A 403 -19.99 -4.93 -16.18
C THR A 403 -20.50 -3.90 -15.17
N LEU A 404 -19.84 -3.79 -14.02
CA LEU A 404 -20.17 -2.82 -12.98
C LEU A 404 -20.02 -1.39 -13.50
N LYS A 405 -18.92 -1.06 -14.18
CA LYS A 405 -18.72 0.26 -14.80
C LYS A 405 -19.82 0.60 -15.81
N ALA A 406 -20.13 -0.34 -16.71
CA ALA A 406 -21.17 -0.14 -17.72
C ALA A 406 -22.56 0.04 -17.07
N THR A 407 -22.90 -0.82 -16.11
CA THR A 407 -24.18 -0.79 -15.38
C THR A 407 -24.32 0.51 -14.58
N LEU A 408 -23.27 0.92 -13.86
CA LEU A 408 -23.29 2.14 -13.07
C LEU A 408 -23.48 3.37 -13.96
N ALA A 409 -22.77 3.45 -15.10
CA ALA A 409 -22.94 4.54 -16.06
C ALA A 409 -24.39 4.64 -16.55
N GLN A 410 -25.00 3.51 -16.94
CA GLN A 410 -26.40 3.46 -17.35
C GLN A 410 -27.37 3.86 -16.22
N LYS A 411 -27.15 3.39 -14.99
CA LYS A 411 -27.97 3.75 -13.83
C LYS A 411 -27.89 5.25 -13.52
N VAL A 412 -26.69 5.84 -13.57
CA VAL A 412 -26.49 7.28 -13.34
C VAL A 412 -27.19 8.09 -14.43
N ASP A 413 -27.11 7.66 -15.69
CA ASP A 413 -27.78 8.33 -16.81
C ASP A 413 -29.31 8.29 -16.66
N GLY A 414 -29.89 7.14 -16.34
CA GLY A 414 -31.34 7.00 -16.13
C GLY A 414 -31.84 7.71 -14.86
N PHE A 415 -30.98 7.89 -13.86
CA PHE A 415 -31.31 8.55 -12.60
C PHE A 415 -31.19 10.08 -12.67
N SER A 416 -30.28 10.60 -13.49
CA SER A 416 -29.97 12.03 -13.58
C SER A 416 -31.09 12.79 -14.29
N ALA A 417 -32.02 13.35 -13.50
CA ALA A 417 -33.09 14.20 -13.98
C ALA A 417 -32.86 15.69 -13.65
N PRO A 418 -33.21 16.62 -14.55
CA PRO A 418 -33.20 18.05 -14.23
C PRO A 418 -34.12 18.34 -13.04
N GLY A 419 -33.75 19.34 -12.25
CA GLY A 419 -34.56 19.80 -11.13
C GLY A 419 -34.37 21.29 -10.85
N GLN A 420 -35.26 21.83 -10.04
CA GLN A 420 -35.22 23.22 -9.59
C GLN A 420 -34.24 23.35 -8.43
N ILE A 421 -33.48 24.43 -8.42
CA ILE A 421 -32.67 24.85 -7.27
C ILE A 421 -33.49 25.80 -6.41
N LEU A 422 -33.14 25.91 -5.14
CA LEU A 422 -33.72 26.93 -4.29
C LEU A 422 -33.21 28.33 -4.67
N ASP A 423 -33.98 29.34 -4.32
CA ASP A 423 -33.51 30.72 -4.42
C ASP A 423 -32.36 30.96 -3.43
N THR A 424 -31.25 31.49 -3.93
CA THR A 424 -30.07 31.81 -3.13
C THR A 424 -30.36 32.85 -2.05
N GLU A 425 -31.29 33.77 -2.26
CA GLU A 425 -31.67 34.75 -1.23
C GLU A 425 -32.42 34.08 -0.07
N GLU A 426 -33.31 33.14 -0.39
CA GLU A 426 -33.99 32.30 0.62
C GLU A 426 -32.95 31.50 1.43
N VAL A 427 -32.00 30.87 0.74
CA VAL A 427 -30.93 30.08 1.37
C VAL A 427 -30.02 30.97 2.23
N ALA A 428 -29.69 32.18 1.78
CA ALA A 428 -28.91 33.13 2.56
C ALA A 428 -29.67 33.61 3.81
N ALA A 429 -30.99 33.81 3.71
CA ALA A 429 -31.82 34.15 4.86
C ALA A 429 -31.86 33.02 5.89
N ILE A 430 -31.95 31.76 5.44
CA ILE A 430 -31.84 30.58 6.32
C ILE A 430 -30.45 30.53 6.96
N GLY A 431 -29.38 30.75 6.17
CA GLY A 431 -27.99 30.79 6.65
C GLY A 431 -27.80 31.79 7.79
N ARG A 432 -28.24 33.05 7.60
CA ARG A 432 -28.19 34.09 8.65
C ARG A 432 -28.94 33.71 9.93
N ALA A 433 -30.00 32.92 9.81
CA ALA A 433 -30.80 32.51 10.96
C ALA A 433 -30.16 31.38 11.77
N ILE A 434 -29.46 30.44 11.11
CA ILE A 434 -28.90 29.24 11.77
C ILE A 434 -27.40 29.35 12.09
N GLU A 435 -26.67 30.19 11.39
CA GLU A 435 -25.23 30.43 11.56
C GLU A 435 -24.98 31.95 11.65
N PRO A 436 -25.48 32.65 12.69
CA PRO A 436 -25.43 34.11 12.77
C PRO A 436 -24.00 34.69 12.85
N GLU A 437 -23.05 33.86 13.27
CA GLU A 437 -21.63 34.23 13.39
C GLU A 437 -20.82 33.95 12.11
N ARG A 438 -21.44 33.36 11.07
CA ARG A 438 -20.75 32.96 9.84
C ARG A 438 -21.56 33.34 8.60
N THR A 439 -20.93 34.09 7.70
CA THR A 439 -21.52 34.38 6.39
C THR A 439 -21.13 33.28 5.41
N LEU A 440 -22.12 32.68 4.75
CA LEU A 440 -21.85 31.74 3.67
C LEU A 440 -21.37 32.48 2.43
N ASP A 441 -20.32 31.94 1.79
CA ASP A 441 -19.86 32.44 0.49
C ASP A 441 -20.78 31.98 -0.67
N GLU A 442 -20.55 32.51 -1.87
CA GLU A 442 -21.37 32.22 -3.06
C GLU A 442 -21.41 30.72 -3.39
N GLY A 443 -20.27 30.02 -3.26
CA GLY A 443 -20.18 28.59 -3.51
C GLY A 443 -20.98 27.77 -2.49
N GLN A 444 -20.89 28.14 -1.21
CA GLN A 444 -21.66 27.52 -0.13
C GLN A 444 -23.17 27.74 -0.29
N LEU A 445 -23.58 28.96 -0.67
CA LEU A 445 -24.99 29.27 -0.96
C LEU A 445 -25.50 28.47 -2.17
N ALA A 446 -24.74 28.42 -3.26
CA ALA A 446 -25.09 27.63 -4.45
C ALA A 446 -25.19 26.13 -4.13
N GLY A 447 -24.24 25.60 -3.34
CA GLY A 447 -24.25 24.22 -2.86
C GLY A 447 -25.49 23.90 -2.02
N ALA A 448 -25.80 24.75 -1.05
CA ALA A 448 -26.98 24.58 -0.20
C ALA A 448 -28.29 24.69 -1.01
N ALA A 449 -28.36 25.60 -1.98
CA ALA A 449 -29.50 25.76 -2.87
C ALA A 449 -29.71 24.53 -3.79
N ALA A 450 -28.63 23.94 -4.29
CA ALA A 450 -28.68 22.73 -5.10
C ALA A 450 -29.12 21.50 -4.27
N ILE A 451 -28.57 21.34 -3.06
CA ILE A 451 -28.92 20.23 -2.16
C ILE A 451 -30.36 20.37 -1.64
N GLY A 452 -30.83 21.59 -1.38
CA GLY A 452 -32.22 21.83 -0.97
C GLY A 452 -33.25 21.75 -2.10
N GLY A 453 -32.80 21.71 -3.36
CA GLY A 453 -33.65 21.65 -4.55
C GLY A 453 -34.18 20.25 -4.89
N THR A 454 -34.76 20.10 -6.07
CA THR A 454 -35.39 18.85 -6.56
C THR A 454 -34.53 18.05 -7.55
N SER A 455 -33.33 18.52 -7.88
CA SER A 455 -32.40 17.74 -8.72
C SER A 455 -32.00 16.45 -8.04
N ARG A 456 -32.16 15.32 -8.75
CA ARG A 456 -31.91 13.98 -8.19
C ARG A 456 -30.42 13.67 -8.07
N ASN A 457 -29.59 14.17 -8.99
CA ASN A 457 -28.14 14.05 -8.95
C ASN A 457 -27.54 15.45 -8.70
N VAL A 458 -26.98 15.66 -7.51
CA VAL A 458 -26.23 16.87 -7.15
C VAL A 458 -24.83 16.47 -6.74
N VAL A 459 -23.83 17.22 -7.19
CA VAL A 459 -22.45 17.01 -6.73
C VAL A 459 -21.87 18.33 -6.26
N VAL A 460 -21.32 18.32 -5.05
CA VAL A 460 -20.56 19.44 -4.48
C VAL A 460 -19.13 18.97 -4.27
N SER A 461 -18.23 19.49 -5.09
CA SER A 461 -16.79 19.28 -4.96
C SER A 461 -16.17 20.41 -4.15
N GLY A 462 -15.31 20.12 -3.19
CA GLY A 462 -14.64 21.17 -2.43
C GLY A 462 -13.41 20.67 -1.69
N PRO A 463 -12.27 21.41 -1.74
CA PRO A 463 -11.08 21.17 -0.94
C PRO A 463 -11.34 20.97 0.55
N ALA A 464 -10.32 20.51 1.27
CA ALA A 464 -10.34 20.49 2.72
C ALA A 464 -10.52 21.93 3.27
N GLY A 465 -11.46 22.10 4.21
CA GLY A 465 -11.64 23.40 4.87
C GLY A 465 -12.54 24.41 4.15
N THR A 466 -13.23 24.07 3.06
CA THR A 466 -14.16 24.99 2.35
C THR A 466 -15.54 25.17 3.01
N GLY A 467 -15.74 24.68 4.23
CA GLY A 467 -17.01 24.85 4.95
C GLY A 467 -18.16 23.97 4.46
N LYS A 468 -17.86 22.79 3.87
CA LYS A 468 -18.86 21.79 3.44
C LYS A 468 -19.91 21.51 4.52
N THR A 469 -19.50 21.33 5.78
CA THR A 469 -20.45 21.04 6.85
C THR A 469 -21.39 22.21 7.13
N THR A 470 -20.90 23.46 7.11
CA THR A 470 -21.75 24.66 7.23
C THR A 470 -22.79 24.74 6.12
N MET A 471 -22.38 24.47 4.88
CA MET A 471 -23.27 24.41 3.72
C MET A 471 -24.34 23.31 3.87
N LEU A 472 -23.97 22.12 4.36
CA LEU A 472 -24.92 21.05 4.66
C LEU A 472 -25.92 21.40 5.76
N LYS A 473 -25.51 22.15 6.79
CA LYS A 473 -26.43 22.62 7.84
C LYS A 473 -27.55 23.47 7.26
N VAL A 474 -27.20 24.41 6.36
CA VAL A 474 -28.16 25.30 5.69
C VAL A 474 -29.07 24.51 4.75
N ALA A 475 -28.50 23.58 3.96
CA ALA A 475 -29.29 22.70 3.09
C ALA A 475 -30.30 21.85 3.88
N GLY A 476 -29.87 21.26 4.99
CA GLY A 476 -30.73 20.48 5.88
C GLY A 476 -31.87 21.31 6.48
N ALA A 477 -31.60 22.54 6.88
CA ALA A 477 -32.63 23.47 7.34
C ALA A 477 -33.63 23.83 6.23
N ALA A 478 -33.16 24.06 5.00
CA ALA A 478 -34.00 24.35 3.85
C ALA A 478 -34.92 23.17 3.46
N LEU A 479 -34.43 21.93 3.54
CA LEU A 479 -35.22 20.72 3.32
C LEU A 479 -36.28 20.53 4.41
N ARG A 480 -35.92 20.69 5.69
CA ARG A 480 -36.87 20.57 6.81
C ARG A 480 -38.02 21.57 6.72
N ARG A 481 -37.74 22.81 6.29
CA ARG A 481 -38.78 23.85 6.06
C ARG A 481 -39.78 23.44 4.99
N ARG A 482 -39.40 22.56 4.06
CA ARG A 482 -40.25 22.01 2.99
C ARG A 482 -40.87 20.65 3.35
N GLY A 483 -40.67 20.15 4.57
CA GLY A 483 -41.18 18.86 5.01
C GLY A 483 -40.36 17.65 4.56
N HIS A 484 -39.16 17.86 4.02
CA HIS A 484 -38.26 16.80 3.57
C HIS A 484 -37.12 16.56 4.57
N LYS A 485 -36.58 15.34 4.54
CA LYS A 485 -35.47 14.92 5.40
C LYS A 485 -34.15 14.94 4.64
N MET A 486 -33.10 15.31 5.35
CA MET A 486 -31.72 15.07 4.93
C MET A 486 -31.18 13.87 5.70
N ILE A 487 -30.59 12.91 4.98
CA ILE A 487 -30.00 11.70 5.53
C ILE A 487 -28.53 11.71 5.15
N ILE A 488 -27.65 11.84 6.13
CA ILE A 488 -26.20 11.88 5.89
C ILE A 488 -25.65 10.46 5.96
N VAL A 489 -24.96 10.05 4.91
CA VAL A 489 -24.13 8.85 4.89
C VAL A 489 -22.69 9.21 4.57
N ALA A 490 -21.76 8.43 5.09
CA ALA A 490 -20.35 8.56 4.74
C ALA A 490 -19.69 7.16 4.69
N PRO A 491 -18.54 7.02 4.01
CA PRO A 491 -17.77 5.78 3.98
C PRO A 491 -17.45 5.25 5.39
N THR A 492 -17.21 6.15 6.36
CA THR A 492 -16.95 5.79 7.75
C THR A 492 -18.07 6.26 8.69
N LYS A 493 -18.34 5.49 9.74
CA LYS A 493 -19.34 5.85 10.75
C LYS A 493 -18.95 7.12 11.53
N LYS A 494 -17.65 7.33 11.79
CA LYS A 494 -17.11 8.55 12.44
C LYS A 494 -17.45 9.81 11.64
N ALA A 495 -17.10 9.85 10.34
CA ALA A 495 -17.38 11.00 9.49
C ALA A 495 -18.87 11.33 9.44
N SER A 496 -19.71 10.31 9.23
CA SER A 496 -21.17 10.46 9.22
C SER A 496 -21.74 10.93 10.56
N ALA A 497 -21.22 10.45 11.69
CA ALA A 497 -21.68 10.88 13.02
C ALA A 497 -21.37 12.36 13.31
N VAL A 498 -20.19 12.84 12.92
CA VAL A 498 -19.82 14.26 13.07
C VAL A 498 -20.73 15.14 12.20
N ALA A 499 -20.84 14.83 10.91
CA ALA A 499 -21.68 15.58 9.98
C ALA A 499 -23.17 15.54 10.38
N GLY A 500 -23.67 14.38 10.83
CA GLY A 500 -25.05 14.22 11.30
C GLY A 500 -25.38 15.09 12.51
N ARG A 501 -24.49 15.11 13.53
CA ARG A 501 -24.65 15.97 14.71
C ARG A 501 -24.64 17.44 14.34
N GLU A 502 -23.67 17.86 13.53
CA GLU A 502 -23.53 19.26 13.13
C GLU A 502 -24.75 19.76 12.32
N THR A 503 -25.32 18.90 11.48
CA THR A 503 -26.46 19.24 10.60
C THR A 503 -27.84 18.97 11.17
N MET A 504 -27.91 18.43 12.40
CA MET A 504 -29.16 17.94 13.01
C MET A 504 -29.94 17.02 12.07
N SER A 505 -29.24 16.06 11.46
CA SER A 505 -29.78 15.13 10.47
C SER A 505 -29.53 13.70 10.89
N SER A 506 -30.40 12.77 10.47
CA SER A 506 -30.15 11.35 10.67
C SER A 506 -28.88 10.94 9.93
N SER A 507 -28.01 10.18 10.57
CA SER A 507 -26.76 9.77 9.96
C SER A 507 -26.37 8.32 10.25
N SER A 508 -25.72 7.69 9.28
CA SER A 508 -25.21 6.32 9.36
C SER A 508 -24.02 6.13 8.42
N SER A 509 -23.27 5.03 8.50
CA SER A 509 -22.35 4.71 7.40
C SER A 509 -23.13 4.31 6.16
N LEU A 510 -22.56 4.54 4.97
CA LEU A 510 -23.18 4.11 3.71
C LEU A 510 -23.50 2.61 3.73
N HIS A 511 -22.55 1.79 4.16
CA HIS A 511 -22.73 0.35 4.29
C HIS A 511 -23.86 -0.03 5.25
N GLN A 512 -24.06 0.72 6.34
CA GLN A 512 -25.19 0.48 7.25
C GLN A 512 -26.52 0.79 6.57
N LEU A 513 -26.63 1.92 5.85
CA LEU A 513 -27.81 2.24 5.06
C LEU A 513 -28.10 1.14 4.03
N LEU A 514 -27.11 0.74 3.24
CA LEU A 514 -27.28 -0.32 2.24
C LEU A 514 -27.73 -1.64 2.89
N HIS A 515 -27.14 -2.01 4.02
CA HIS A 515 -27.54 -3.18 4.79
C HIS A 515 -28.99 -3.12 5.28
N GLU A 516 -29.48 -1.94 5.70
CA GLU A 516 -30.89 -1.74 6.06
C GLU A 516 -31.83 -1.93 4.87
N PHE A 517 -31.39 -1.62 3.66
CA PHE A 517 -32.12 -1.85 2.40
C PHE A 517 -31.93 -3.24 1.78
N GLY A 518 -31.37 -4.17 2.55
CA GLY A 518 -31.28 -5.60 2.21
C GLY A 518 -29.97 -6.00 1.55
N TRP A 519 -29.05 -5.08 1.28
CA TRP A 519 -27.77 -5.43 0.68
C TRP A 519 -26.89 -6.22 1.64
N ARG A 520 -26.25 -7.25 1.11
CA ARG A 520 -25.26 -8.10 1.75
C ARG A 520 -24.09 -8.26 0.81
N TRP A 521 -22.90 -8.37 1.37
CA TRP A 521 -21.69 -8.63 0.61
C TRP A 521 -20.91 -9.74 1.30
N THR A 522 -20.55 -10.75 0.51
CA THR A 522 -19.82 -11.94 0.97
C THR A 522 -18.69 -12.23 0.01
N SER A 523 -17.63 -12.88 0.49
CA SER A 523 -16.59 -13.39 -0.40
C SER A 523 -16.99 -14.76 -0.95
N ASP A 524 -16.79 -14.97 -2.25
CA ASP A 524 -16.92 -16.30 -2.85
C ASP A 524 -15.65 -17.14 -2.65
N ALA A 525 -15.62 -18.35 -3.24
CA ALA A 525 -14.47 -19.25 -3.15
C ALA A 525 -13.21 -18.67 -3.81
N ALA A 526 -13.35 -17.80 -4.82
CA ALA A 526 -12.26 -17.11 -5.47
C ALA A 526 -11.75 -15.89 -4.68
N GLY A 527 -12.53 -15.44 -3.69
CA GLY A 527 -12.26 -14.25 -2.88
C GLY A 527 -12.89 -12.97 -3.45
N ALA A 528 -13.66 -13.06 -4.53
CA ALA A 528 -14.38 -11.93 -5.08
C ALA A 528 -15.48 -11.48 -4.11
N THR A 529 -15.69 -10.17 -3.98
CA THR A 529 -16.80 -9.64 -3.18
C THR A 529 -18.08 -9.66 -4.01
N ILE A 530 -19.03 -10.52 -3.62
CA ILE A 530 -20.34 -10.61 -4.27
C ILE A 530 -21.35 -9.77 -3.48
N TRP A 531 -22.03 -8.85 -4.15
CA TRP A 531 -23.09 -8.03 -3.59
C TRP A 531 -24.47 -8.59 -3.98
N ASN A 532 -25.26 -8.98 -2.99
CA ASN A 532 -26.60 -9.51 -3.15
C ASN A 532 -27.60 -8.69 -2.35
N ARG A 533 -28.82 -8.50 -2.88
CA ARG A 533 -29.88 -7.78 -2.18
C ARG A 533 -30.98 -8.75 -1.77
N LEU A 534 -31.25 -8.81 -0.46
CA LEU A 534 -32.32 -9.62 0.10
C LEU A 534 -33.69 -8.99 -0.16
N SER A 535 -34.64 -9.83 -0.55
CA SER A 535 -36.07 -9.52 -0.58
C SER A 535 -36.69 -9.67 0.81
N ILE A 536 -37.80 -8.97 1.07
CA ILE A 536 -38.53 -9.13 2.33
C ILE A 536 -38.99 -10.58 2.48
N GLY A 537 -38.65 -11.21 3.61
CA GLY A 537 -38.94 -12.62 3.89
C GLY A 537 -37.78 -13.57 3.60
N GLU A 538 -36.74 -13.12 2.90
CA GLU A 538 -35.54 -13.94 2.68
C GLU A 538 -34.69 -14.04 3.95
N THR A 539 -34.00 -15.17 4.09
CA THR A 539 -33.10 -15.42 5.22
C THR A 539 -31.71 -14.90 4.88
N ASP A 540 -31.16 -14.09 5.77
CA ASP A 540 -29.78 -13.65 5.70
C ASP A 540 -28.86 -14.82 6.04
N SER A 541 -28.07 -15.28 5.07
CA SER A 541 -27.13 -16.40 5.23
C SER A 541 -26.08 -16.15 6.31
N THR A 542 -25.77 -14.89 6.62
CA THR A 542 -24.75 -14.52 7.60
C THR A 542 -25.30 -14.49 9.02
N SER A 543 -26.50 -13.94 9.19
CA SER A 543 -27.10 -13.77 10.53
C SER A 543 -28.14 -14.84 10.89
N GLY A 544 -28.61 -15.62 9.92
CA GLY A 544 -29.73 -16.57 10.07
C GLY A 544 -31.10 -15.89 10.27
N GLY A 545 -31.14 -14.55 10.29
CA GLY A 545 -32.35 -13.77 10.50
C GLY A 545 -33.14 -13.54 9.22
N ILE A 546 -34.47 -13.42 9.34
CA ILE A 546 -35.34 -13.05 8.23
C ILE A 546 -35.27 -11.53 8.01
N TYR A 547 -34.99 -11.10 6.78
CA TYR A 547 -35.02 -9.70 6.42
C TYR A 547 -36.47 -9.18 6.37
N ARG A 548 -36.81 -8.22 7.23
CA ARG A 548 -38.17 -7.66 7.36
C ARG A 548 -38.38 -6.36 6.60
N GLY A 549 -37.42 -5.93 5.79
CA GLY A 549 -37.41 -4.62 5.15
C GLY A 549 -36.66 -3.55 5.95
N PRO A 550 -36.48 -2.35 5.37
CA PRO A 550 -35.77 -1.26 6.02
C PRO A 550 -36.58 -0.71 7.20
N ARG A 551 -35.89 -0.40 8.31
CA ARG A 551 -36.49 0.27 9.46
C ARG A 551 -36.60 1.78 9.27
N ILE A 552 -35.71 2.35 8.47
CA ILE A 552 -35.74 3.75 8.08
C ILE A 552 -36.73 3.95 6.93
N SER A 553 -37.62 4.94 7.06
CA SER A 553 -38.50 5.36 5.97
C SER A 553 -37.89 6.54 5.23
N ILE A 554 -37.66 6.36 3.92
CA ILE A 554 -37.17 7.38 2.99
C ILE A 554 -38.26 7.59 1.93
N TYR A 555 -38.65 8.84 1.70
CA TYR A 555 -39.74 9.21 0.82
C TYR A 555 -39.27 10.04 -0.39
N PRO A 556 -40.08 10.14 -1.46
CA PRO A 556 -39.83 11.09 -2.53
C PRO A 556 -39.65 12.52 -1.99
N GLY A 557 -38.60 13.21 -2.48
CA GLY A 557 -38.22 14.55 -2.01
C GLY A 557 -37.21 14.57 -0.86
N ASP A 558 -37.01 13.45 -0.14
CA ASP A 558 -35.90 13.31 0.79
C ASP A 558 -34.55 13.33 0.05
N ARG A 559 -33.50 13.74 0.77
CA ARG A 559 -32.15 13.85 0.23
C ARG A 559 -31.17 12.96 0.99
N ILE A 560 -30.55 12.01 0.29
CA ILE A 560 -29.40 11.26 0.78
C ILE A 560 -28.13 12.05 0.42
N VAL A 561 -27.39 12.50 1.42
CA VAL A 561 -26.11 13.18 1.24
C VAL A 561 -25.01 12.17 1.52
N VAL A 562 -24.17 11.88 0.52
CA VAL A 562 -22.94 11.12 0.72
C VAL A 562 -21.82 12.11 0.99
N ASP A 563 -21.43 12.26 2.25
CA ASP A 563 -20.26 13.04 2.66
C ASP A 563 -18.99 12.20 2.49
N GLU A 564 -17.86 12.87 2.25
CA GLU A 564 -16.59 12.25 1.83
C GLU A 564 -16.75 11.32 0.61
N ALA A 565 -17.58 11.75 -0.36
CA ALA A 565 -17.92 10.97 -1.56
C ALA A 565 -16.72 10.63 -2.46
N GLY A 566 -15.55 11.27 -2.26
CA GLY A 566 -14.30 10.90 -2.92
C GLY A 566 -13.88 9.45 -2.64
N MET A 567 -14.29 8.88 -1.49
CA MET A 567 -14.05 7.47 -1.15
C MET A 567 -15.23 6.54 -1.49
N LEU A 568 -16.19 6.98 -2.31
CA LEU A 568 -17.29 6.13 -2.75
C LEU A 568 -16.78 5.17 -3.84
N ASP A 569 -16.81 3.86 -3.56
CA ASP A 569 -16.51 2.81 -4.56
C ASP A 569 -17.69 2.57 -5.53
N LEU A 570 -17.40 1.88 -6.63
CA LEU A 570 -18.38 1.63 -7.70
C LEU A 570 -19.54 0.72 -7.24
N GLU A 571 -19.25 -0.28 -6.40
CA GLU A 571 -20.23 -1.24 -5.90
C GLU A 571 -21.25 -0.57 -4.97
N ALA A 572 -20.78 0.16 -3.96
CA ALA A 572 -21.64 0.88 -3.03
C ALA A 572 -22.41 2.00 -3.74
N ALA A 573 -21.83 2.63 -4.77
CA ALA A 573 -22.54 3.59 -5.62
C ALA A 573 -23.69 2.92 -6.40
N SER A 574 -23.45 1.75 -6.99
CA SER A 574 -24.48 0.99 -7.71
C SER A 574 -25.62 0.56 -6.79
N ALA A 575 -25.28 0.05 -5.61
CA ALA A 575 -26.24 -0.34 -4.57
C ALA A 575 -27.03 0.87 -4.04
N LEU A 576 -26.38 2.03 -3.88
CA LEU A 576 -27.03 3.28 -3.48
C LEU A 576 -28.04 3.75 -4.54
N LEU A 577 -27.70 3.63 -5.83
CA LEU A 577 -28.62 3.95 -6.93
C LEU A 577 -29.90 3.11 -6.87
N ASP A 578 -29.80 1.83 -6.52
CA ASP A 578 -30.97 0.96 -6.36
C ASP A 578 -31.85 1.39 -5.17
N VAL A 579 -31.25 1.91 -4.10
CA VAL A 579 -31.98 2.50 -2.96
C VAL A 579 -32.72 3.78 -3.38
N VAL A 580 -32.05 4.73 -4.04
CA VAL A 580 -32.68 6.00 -4.44
C VAL A 580 -33.69 5.83 -5.56
N GLN A 581 -33.52 4.84 -6.44
CA GLN A 581 -34.53 4.47 -7.43
C GLN A 581 -35.77 3.86 -6.76
N GLY A 582 -35.60 2.95 -5.79
CA GLY A 582 -36.71 2.32 -5.08
C GLY A 582 -37.50 3.27 -4.17
N THR A 583 -36.86 4.30 -3.63
CA THR A 583 -37.47 5.27 -2.69
C THR A 583 -37.95 6.56 -3.35
N GLY A 584 -37.44 6.88 -4.54
CA GLY A 584 -37.70 8.16 -5.22
C GLY A 584 -36.90 9.34 -4.64
N ALA A 585 -35.99 9.10 -3.69
CA ALA A 585 -35.14 10.14 -3.12
C ALA A 585 -34.11 10.69 -4.13
N GLY A 586 -33.58 11.88 -3.83
CA GLY A 586 -32.41 12.44 -4.50
C GLY A 586 -31.11 12.10 -3.76
N VAL A 587 -29.97 12.17 -4.45
CA VAL A 587 -28.64 12.03 -3.88
C VAL A 587 -27.81 13.31 -4.10
N ALA A 588 -27.07 13.70 -3.06
CA ALA A 588 -26.02 14.71 -3.15
C ALA A 588 -24.68 14.08 -2.79
N LEU A 589 -23.72 14.06 -3.71
CA LEU A 589 -22.36 13.66 -3.41
C LEU A 589 -21.56 14.89 -3.00
N VAL A 590 -20.99 14.86 -1.79
CA VAL A 590 -20.23 15.96 -1.20
C VAL A 590 -18.86 15.44 -0.83
N GLY A 591 -17.79 16.05 -1.34
CA GLY A 591 -16.43 15.57 -1.11
C GLY A 591 -15.38 16.25 -1.97
N ASP A 592 -14.21 15.63 -2.06
CA ASP A 592 -13.13 16.08 -2.94
C ASP A 592 -12.56 14.88 -3.70
N GLN A 593 -12.59 14.95 -5.03
CA GLN A 593 -12.06 13.89 -5.90
C GLN A 593 -10.53 13.80 -5.89
N ARG A 594 -9.86 14.82 -5.33
CA ARG A 594 -8.40 14.89 -5.22
C ARG A 594 -7.87 14.32 -3.89
N GLN A 595 -8.76 13.93 -2.97
CA GLN A 595 -8.38 13.22 -1.74
C GLN A 595 -8.23 11.71 -1.98
N ALA A 596 -8.02 10.94 -0.91
CA ALA A 596 -7.83 9.49 -1.00
C ALA A 596 -9.01 8.81 -1.71
N LEU A 597 -8.67 7.98 -2.71
CA LEU A 597 -9.60 7.14 -3.46
C LEU A 597 -10.19 6.05 -2.57
N PRO A 598 -11.32 5.41 -2.93
CA PRO A 598 -11.81 4.23 -2.23
C PRO A 598 -10.76 3.09 -2.22
N ILE A 599 -10.93 2.17 -1.26
CA ILE A 599 -10.16 0.91 -1.24
C ILE A 599 -10.58 0.01 -2.42
N GLY A 600 -11.88 -0.04 -2.71
CA GLY A 600 -12.44 -0.67 -3.91
C GLY A 600 -12.20 0.16 -5.17
N HIS A 601 -12.85 -0.21 -6.28
CA HIS A 601 -12.68 0.50 -7.54
C HIS A 601 -13.18 1.94 -7.45
N SER A 602 -12.35 2.86 -7.93
CA SER A 602 -12.62 4.29 -7.89
C SER A 602 -13.42 4.77 -9.12
N GLY A 603 -13.90 6.02 -9.05
CA GLY A 603 -14.52 6.70 -10.18
C GLY A 603 -16.01 7.00 -10.02
N ALA A 604 -16.67 6.54 -8.96
CA ALA A 604 -18.09 6.80 -8.73
C ALA A 604 -18.38 8.31 -8.69
N MET A 605 -17.71 9.08 -7.82
CA MET A 605 -17.94 10.53 -7.73
C MET A 605 -17.66 11.25 -9.06
N ALA A 606 -16.61 10.87 -9.79
CA ALA A 606 -16.27 11.44 -11.09
C ALA A 606 -17.36 11.15 -12.14
N LEU A 607 -17.91 9.93 -12.15
CA LEU A 607 -19.02 9.55 -13.02
C LEU A 607 -20.27 10.39 -12.71
N PHE A 608 -20.64 10.50 -11.42
CA PHE A 608 -21.76 11.34 -11.00
C PHE A 608 -21.55 12.81 -11.37
N SER A 609 -20.36 13.36 -11.18
CA SER A 609 -20.03 14.74 -11.58
C SER A 609 -20.24 14.98 -13.07
N ARG A 610 -19.75 14.07 -13.92
CA ARG A 610 -19.86 14.21 -15.38
C ARG A 610 -21.30 14.16 -15.89
N ARG A 611 -22.16 13.42 -15.19
CA ARG A 611 -23.57 13.25 -15.55
C ARG A 611 -24.50 14.14 -14.73
N SER A 612 -23.97 14.89 -13.78
CA SER A 612 -24.74 15.81 -12.94
C SER A 612 -25.02 17.08 -13.71
N LEU A 613 -26.29 17.48 -13.72
CA LEU A 613 -26.72 18.79 -14.20
C LEU A 613 -26.52 19.89 -13.15
N ARG A 614 -26.08 19.53 -11.93
CA ARG A 614 -25.87 20.43 -10.78
C ARG A 614 -24.56 20.08 -10.08
N LEU A 615 -23.45 20.47 -10.72
CA LEU A 615 -22.12 20.44 -10.14
C LEU A 615 -21.80 21.81 -9.53
N VAL A 616 -21.44 21.85 -8.26
CA VAL A 616 -20.97 23.05 -7.55
C VAL A 616 -19.54 22.79 -7.08
N GLU A 617 -18.62 23.72 -7.37
CA GLU A 617 -17.26 23.68 -6.85
C GLU A 617 -17.06 24.77 -5.78
N LEU A 618 -16.63 24.37 -4.59
CA LEU A 618 -16.21 25.28 -3.53
C LEU A 618 -14.72 25.59 -3.72
N THR A 619 -14.35 26.85 -3.80
CA THR A 619 -12.96 27.27 -4.09
C THR A 619 -12.28 27.99 -2.93
N THR A 620 -13.04 28.50 -1.95
CA THR A 620 -12.51 29.27 -0.82
C THR A 620 -12.27 28.39 0.40
N THR A 621 -11.02 28.32 0.88
CA THR A 621 -10.66 27.61 2.11
C THR A 621 -10.72 28.52 3.33
N HIS A 622 -11.45 28.11 4.36
CA HIS A 622 -11.65 28.86 5.61
C HIS A 622 -10.89 28.25 6.80
N ARG A 623 -10.10 27.19 6.56
CA ARG A 623 -9.44 26.39 7.62
C ARG A 623 -8.10 26.96 8.07
N PHE A 624 -7.33 27.55 7.15
CA PHE A 624 -5.96 27.94 7.39
C PHE A 624 -5.88 29.37 7.88
N ASN A 625 -5.03 29.62 8.87
CA ASN A 625 -4.77 30.97 9.38
C ASN A 625 -3.84 31.76 8.46
N ASP A 626 -3.00 31.05 7.70
CA ASP A 626 -2.03 31.60 6.76
C ASP A 626 -2.60 31.61 5.33
N PRO A 627 -2.82 32.78 4.72
CA PRO A 627 -3.26 32.90 3.33
C PRO A 627 -2.27 32.35 2.30
N GLU A 628 -0.95 32.41 2.55
CA GLU A 628 0.07 31.90 1.63
C GLU A 628 0.00 30.37 1.60
N TRP A 629 -0.10 29.73 2.77
CA TRP A 629 -0.35 28.30 2.86
C TRP A 629 -1.68 27.90 2.22
N ALA A 630 -2.73 28.72 2.34
CA ALA A 630 -4.01 28.44 1.70
C ALA A 630 -3.90 28.39 0.17
N ASP A 631 -3.17 29.33 -0.45
CA ASP A 631 -2.88 29.33 -1.89
C ASP A 631 -2.02 28.13 -2.30
N LEU A 632 -0.94 27.86 -1.55
CA LEU A 632 -0.05 26.73 -1.82
C LEU A 632 -0.81 25.39 -1.71
N ALA A 633 -1.69 25.23 -0.71
CA ALA A 633 -2.53 24.05 -0.56
C ALA A 633 -3.52 23.86 -1.72
N MET A 634 -3.97 24.96 -2.35
CA MET A 634 -4.81 24.89 -3.55
C MET A 634 -4.03 24.47 -4.78
N ARG A 635 -2.79 24.96 -4.96
CA ARG A 635 -1.89 24.51 -6.04
C ARG A 635 -1.42 23.07 -5.84
N LEU A 636 -1.25 22.66 -4.57
CA LEU A 636 -0.95 21.29 -4.17
C LEU A 636 -2.07 20.30 -4.56
N ARG A 637 -3.33 20.75 -4.52
CA ARG A 637 -4.51 19.91 -4.78
C ARG A 637 -4.56 19.38 -6.22
N GLU A 638 -4.17 20.22 -7.18
CA GLU A 638 -4.26 19.92 -8.60
C GLU A 638 -3.29 20.78 -9.42
N PRO A 639 -1.99 20.45 -9.43
CA PRO A 639 -1.05 21.13 -10.31
C PRO A 639 -1.39 20.81 -11.77
N ARG A 640 -1.48 21.84 -12.61
CA ARG A 640 -1.97 21.75 -14.00
C ARG A 640 -0.89 21.40 -15.02
N SER A 641 0.38 21.54 -14.65
CA SER A 641 1.52 21.26 -15.51
C SER A 641 2.74 20.78 -14.71
N GLU A 642 3.74 20.25 -15.41
CA GLU A 642 5.03 19.91 -14.80
C GLU A 642 5.75 21.13 -14.24
N ASP A 643 5.63 22.29 -14.90
CA ASP A 643 6.20 23.55 -14.41
C ASP A 643 5.52 24.00 -13.11
N GLU A 644 4.20 23.83 -12.99
CA GLU A 644 3.48 24.12 -11.76
C GLU A 644 3.85 23.15 -10.64
N MET A 645 4.01 21.85 -10.94
CA MET A 645 4.53 20.87 -9.97
C MET A 645 5.92 21.26 -9.46
N ARG A 646 6.81 21.72 -10.35
CA ARG A 646 8.14 22.21 -9.99
C ARG A 646 8.06 23.46 -9.11
N GLY A 647 7.17 24.39 -9.43
CA GLY A 647 6.92 25.58 -8.62
C GLY A 647 6.37 25.26 -7.23
N VAL A 648 5.39 24.36 -7.13
CA VAL A 648 4.86 23.89 -5.82
C VAL A 648 5.96 23.22 -5.00
N ALA A 649 6.83 22.41 -5.63
CA ALA A 649 7.95 21.80 -4.95
C ALA A 649 8.98 22.84 -4.44
N ASP A 650 9.27 23.87 -5.24
CA ASP A 650 10.14 24.98 -4.83
C ASP A 650 9.54 25.74 -3.65
N ASP A 651 8.25 26.07 -3.72
CA ASP A 651 7.54 26.79 -2.66
C ASP A 651 7.56 25.98 -1.35
N LEU A 652 7.24 24.67 -1.40
CA LEU A 652 7.29 23.80 -0.22
C LEU A 652 8.69 23.75 0.44
N ILE A 653 9.75 23.70 -0.37
CA ILE A 653 11.13 23.70 0.12
C ILE A 653 11.49 25.06 0.71
N GLY A 654 11.11 26.15 0.04
CA GLY A 654 11.45 27.53 0.43
C GLY A 654 10.68 28.06 1.65
N THR A 655 9.57 27.42 2.03
CA THR A 655 8.64 27.89 3.09
C THR A 655 8.59 26.99 4.33
N ASP A 656 9.66 26.21 4.60
CA ASP A 656 9.77 25.35 5.80
C ASP A 656 8.67 24.26 5.90
N HIS A 657 8.12 23.85 4.74
CA HIS A 657 7.16 22.74 4.64
C HIS A 657 7.83 21.41 4.25
N VAL A 658 9.17 21.35 4.25
CA VAL A 658 9.95 20.16 3.92
C VAL A 658 11.03 19.92 4.97
N VAL A 659 11.03 18.70 5.54
CA VAL A 659 12.11 18.20 6.39
C VAL A 659 12.96 17.24 5.55
N MET A 660 14.14 17.69 5.13
CA MET A 660 15.09 16.86 4.39
C MET A 660 15.88 15.96 5.34
N THR A 661 15.98 14.69 4.98
CA THR A 661 16.70 13.66 5.73
C THR A 661 17.55 12.81 4.81
N ASN A 662 18.60 12.18 5.35
CA ASN A 662 19.56 11.41 4.55
C ASN A 662 19.24 9.91 4.49
N SER A 663 18.25 9.42 5.24
CA SER A 663 17.86 8.01 5.28
C SER A 663 16.43 7.80 5.81
N ASP A 664 15.84 6.64 5.55
CA ASP A 664 14.53 6.28 6.10
C ASP A 664 14.52 6.22 7.64
N VAL A 665 15.67 5.96 8.27
CA VAL A 665 15.79 5.97 9.73
C VAL A 665 15.71 7.40 10.24
N ALA A 666 16.45 8.33 9.62
CA ALA A 666 16.39 9.74 9.96
C ALA A 666 14.99 10.34 9.71
N ALA A 667 14.30 9.90 8.65
CA ALA A 667 12.91 10.27 8.40
C ALA A 667 11.97 9.81 9.52
N ARG A 668 12.08 8.54 9.96
CA ARG A 668 11.29 8.04 11.10
C ARG A 668 11.59 8.83 12.37
N GLU A 669 12.86 9.06 12.68
CA GLU A 669 13.25 9.85 13.86
C GLU A 669 12.67 11.27 13.81
N ALA A 670 12.72 11.95 12.66
CA ALA A 670 12.12 13.27 12.51
C ALA A 670 10.62 13.26 12.80
N MET A 671 9.88 12.23 12.36
CA MET A 671 8.45 12.08 12.67
C MET A 671 8.20 11.80 14.15
N VAL A 672 9.04 10.98 14.80
CA VAL A 672 8.97 10.71 16.25
C VAL A 672 9.26 12.00 17.03
N ASP A 673 10.32 12.72 16.67
CA ASP A 673 10.71 13.98 17.31
C ASP A 673 9.61 15.04 17.20
N ALA A 674 8.96 15.15 16.04
CA ALA A 674 7.82 16.04 15.84
C ALA A 674 6.63 15.70 16.75
N TRP A 675 6.39 14.42 17.04
CA TRP A 675 5.35 14.03 17.99
C TRP A 675 5.64 14.54 19.40
N PHE A 676 6.88 14.36 19.88
CA PHE A 676 7.30 14.88 21.18
C PHE A 676 7.30 16.40 21.21
N ASP A 677 7.68 17.07 20.12
CA ASP A 677 7.62 18.52 20.02
C ASP A 677 6.19 19.05 20.15
N ALA A 678 5.23 18.44 19.44
CA ALA A 678 3.81 18.78 19.56
C ALA A 678 3.30 18.57 20.99
N MET A 679 3.66 17.47 21.65
CA MET A 679 3.27 17.23 23.05
C MET A 679 3.84 18.29 24.01
N ARG A 680 5.11 18.71 23.83
CA ARG A 680 5.71 19.80 24.63
C ARG A 680 4.96 21.11 24.46
N ARG A 681 4.45 21.38 23.24
CA ARG A 681 3.66 22.56 22.91
C ARG A 681 2.17 22.43 23.29
N ARG A 682 1.72 21.26 23.75
CA ARG A 682 0.31 20.92 24.01
C ARG A 682 -0.57 21.03 22.76
N GLU A 683 0.02 20.71 21.62
CA GLU A 683 -0.63 20.70 20.32
C GLU A 683 -1.01 19.28 19.90
N THR A 684 -2.07 19.15 19.12
CA THR A 684 -2.43 17.90 18.45
C THR A 684 -1.63 17.72 17.17
N ILE A 685 -1.18 16.50 16.89
CA ILE A 685 -0.38 16.19 15.70
C ILE A 685 -0.90 14.94 14.98
N SER A 686 -0.93 15.00 13.66
CA SER A 686 -1.17 13.87 12.77
C SER A 686 0.15 13.44 12.12
N LEU A 687 0.50 12.16 12.25
CA LEU A 687 1.63 11.55 11.54
C LEU A 687 1.11 10.62 10.45
N VAL A 688 1.33 10.99 9.19
CA VAL A 688 0.82 10.28 8.01
C VAL A 688 1.94 9.50 7.35
N THR A 689 1.74 8.21 7.10
CA THR A 689 2.73 7.34 6.45
C THR A 689 2.18 6.70 5.17
N ALA A 690 3.07 6.21 4.31
CA ALA A 690 2.67 5.51 3.09
C ALA A 690 2.10 4.11 3.39
N THR A 691 2.62 3.45 4.43
CA THR A 691 2.25 2.06 4.75
C THR A 691 1.85 1.85 6.21
N HIS A 692 1.01 0.84 6.46
CA HIS A 692 0.68 0.40 7.82
C HIS A 692 1.92 -0.06 8.61
N ALA A 693 2.89 -0.68 7.93
CA ALA A 693 4.13 -1.12 8.56
C ALA A 693 4.96 0.07 9.08
N GLU A 694 5.09 1.12 8.29
CA GLU A 694 5.78 2.34 8.70
C GLU A 694 5.04 3.06 9.84
N ALA A 695 3.70 3.13 9.80
CA ALA A 695 2.90 3.67 10.90
C ALA A 695 3.10 2.91 12.20
N GLN A 696 3.20 1.58 12.10
CA GLN A 696 3.47 0.70 13.23
C GLN A 696 4.88 0.93 13.80
N GLU A 697 5.92 0.95 12.95
CA GLU A 697 7.31 1.19 13.35
C GLU A 697 7.44 2.54 14.10
N ILE A 698 6.83 3.61 13.58
CA ILE A 698 6.82 4.93 14.23
C ILE A 698 6.04 4.89 15.55
N SER A 699 4.90 4.20 15.58
CA SER A 699 4.08 4.09 16.80
C SER A 699 4.81 3.35 17.93
N GLU A 700 5.54 2.29 17.61
CA GLU A 700 6.33 1.52 18.57
C GLU A 700 7.56 2.32 19.05
N ALA A 701 8.20 3.10 18.17
CA ALA A 701 9.28 4.01 18.56
C ALA A 701 8.80 5.11 19.53
N ILE A 702 7.62 5.69 19.27
CA ILE A 702 7.00 6.66 20.18
C ILE A 702 6.68 6.01 21.53
N GLN A 703 6.04 4.84 21.54
CA GLN A 703 5.75 4.11 22.78
C GLN A 703 7.02 3.84 23.59
N SER A 704 8.08 3.35 22.93
CA SER A 704 9.36 3.03 23.59
C SER A 704 9.95 4.24 24.31
N ARG A 705 10.03 5.39 23.62
CA ARG A 705 10.50 6.65 24.24
C ARG A 705 9.57 7.15 25.35
N ARG A 706 8.25 6.93 25.24
CA ARG A 706 7.29 7.28 26.30
C ARG A 706 7.46 6.41 27.55
N ILE A 707 7.83 5.14 27.39
CA ILE A 707 8.15 4.24 28.50
C ILE A 707 9.44 4.71 29.19
N GLU A 708 10.49 5.00 28.43
CA GLU A 708 11.76 5.52 28.95
C GLU A 708 11.58 6.84 29.72
N ALA A 709 10.70 7.71 29.23
CA ALA A 709 10.35 8.96 29.89
C ALA A 709 9.38 8.81 31.09
N GLY A 710 8.92 7.60 31.40
CA GLY A 710 7.96 7.34 32.48
C GLY A 710 6.55 7.93 32.25
N ILE A 711 6.21 8.27 31.00
CA ILE A 711 4.91 8.86 30.62
C ILE A 711 3.82 7.78 30.52
N VAL A 712 4.22 6.55 30.20
CA VAL A 712 3.34 5.37 30.06
C VAL A 712 3.59 4.43 31.23
N SER A 713 2.52 3.95 31.87
CA SER A 713 2.64 3.01 33.00
C SER A 713 2.80 1.58 32.49
N THR A 714 3.92 0.95 32.86
CA THR A 714 4.25 -0.44 32.52
C THR A 714 3.80 -1.46 33.57
N GLU A 715 3.05 -1.03 34.59
CA GLU A 715 2.53 -1.90 35.65
C GLU A 715 1.54 -2.95 35.15
N SER A 716 0.87 -2.68 34.04
CA SER A 716 -0.10 -3.57 33.42
C SER A 716 -0.07 -3.41 31.91
N ALA A 717 -0.21 -4.52 31.20
CA ALA A 717 -0.20 -4.56 29.75
C ALA A 717 -1.18 -5.61 29.21
N PHE A 718 -1.60 -5.44 27.96
CA PHE A 718 -2.23 -6.50 27.19
C PHE A 718 -1.57 -6.63 25.82
N SER A 719 -1.68 -7.81 25.22
CA SER A 719 -1.27 -8.04 23.84
C SER A 719 -2.42 -7.66 22.91
N GLY A 720 -2.26 -6.56 22.16
CA GLY A 720 -3.13 -6.12 21.08
C GLY A 720 -2.93 -6.93 19.79
N GLN A 721 -3.48 -6.41 18.70
CA GLN A 721 -3.45 -7.02 17.38
C GLN A 721 -2.02 -7.40 16.97
N SER A 722 -1.90 -8.62 16.44
CA SER A 722 -0.64 -9.23 16.04
C SER A 722 0.35 -9.41 17.21
N GLY A 723 -0.05 -9.26 18.47
CA GLY A 723 0.83 -9.42 19.64
C GLY A 723 1.60 -8.16 20.04
N GLN A 724 1.12 -6.97 19.63
CA GLN A 724 1.68 -5.70 20.08
C GLN A 724 1.44 -5.50 21.58
N THR A 725 2.45 -5.15 22.36
CA THR A 725 2.28 -4.87 23.78
C THR A 725 1.72 -3.47 23.96
N ILE A 726 0.61 -3.34 24.69
CA ILE A 726 -0.09 -2.07 24.90
C ILE A 726 -0.25 -1.83 26.41
N PHE A 727 0.04 -0.62 26.85
CA PHE A 727 0.14 -0.19 28.24
C PHE A 727 -0.89 0.90 28.59
N ILE A 728 -1.01 1.21 29.88
CA ILE A 728 -1.86 2.32 30.33
C ILE A 728 -1.26 3.66 29.90
N GLY A 729 -2.07 4.50 29.25
CA GLY A 729 -1.67 5.79 28.69
C GLY A 729 -1.32 5.75 27.20
N ASP A 730 -1.32 4.56 26.57
CA ASP A 730 -1.09 4.44 25.14
C ASP A 730 -2.26 4.96 24.31
N VAL A 731 -1.93 5.52 23.13
CA VAL A 731 -2.91 5.88 22.09
C VAL A 731 -3.11 4.68 21.19
N VAL A 732 -4.35 4.22 21.09
CA VAL A 732 -4.75 3.01 20.35
C VAL A 732 -5.91 3.26 19.41
N GLN A 733 -6.08 2.39 18.41
CA GLN A 733 -7.20 2.43 17.49
C GLN A 733 -7.91 1.08 17.42
N THR A 734 -9.25 1.12 17.40
CA THR A 734 -10.09 -0.06 17.18
C THR A 734 -10.21 -0.38 15.69
N ARG A 735 -10.10 -1.65 15.30
CA ARG A 735 -10.06 -2.13 13.91
C ARG A 735 -11.30 -2.90 13.45
N ARG A 736 -12.25 -3.09 14.35
CA ARG A 736 -13.55 -3.71 14.09
C ARG A 736 -14.63 -2.88 14.78
N ASN A 737 -15.88 -3.03 14.34
CA ASN A 737 -17.01 -2.53 15.10
C ASN A 737 -17.38 -3.57 16.17
N ASP A 738 -17.67 -3.13 17.38
CA ASP A 738 -18.33 -3.94 18.39
C ASP A 738 -19.50 -3.13 18.96
N SER A 739 -20.72 -3.56 18.64
CA SER A 739 -21.95 -2.89 19.05
C SER A 739 -22.23 -3.07 20.54
N ALA A 740 -21.77 -4.14 21.18
CA ALA A 740 -21.98 -4.38 22.60
C ALA A 740 -21.07 -3.46 23.44
N ALA A 741 -19.84 -3.25 22.98
CA ALA A 741 -18.89 -2.34 23.59
C ALA A 741 -19.01 -0.89 23.11
N ASP A 742 -19.94 -0.58 22.19
CA ASP A 742 -20.10 0.72 21.51
C ASP A 742 -18.76 1.33 21.03
N VAL A 743 -17.94 0.51 20.38
CA VAL A 743 -16.69 0.94 19.73
C VAL A 743 -16.79 0.80 18.21
N GLN A 744 -16.21 1.76 17.50
CA GLN A 744 -16.26 1.82 16.04
C GLN A 744 -14.88 1.57 15.43
N ASN A 745 -14.86 0.96 14.24
CA ASN A 745 -13.65 0.81 13.45
C ASN A 745 -13.05 2.20 13.13
N ARG A 746 -11.73 2.32 13.25
CA ARG A 746 -10.92 3.55 13.07
C ARG A 746 -11.17 4.65 14.11
N GLN A 747 -11.66 4.30 15.29
CA GLN A 747 -11.77 5.23 16.41
C GLN A 747 -10.51 5.18 17.27
N ASN A 748 -9.98 6.37 17.62
CA ASN A 748 -8.78 6.51 18.44
C ASN A 748 -9.14 6.69 19.92
N TRP A 749 -8.39 6.03 20.78
CA TRP A 749 -8.62 5.94 22.21
C TRP A 749 -7.31 6.09 22.98
N ILE A 750 -7.42 6.48 24.25
CA ILE A 750 -6.34 6.38 25.24
C ILE A 750 -6.68 5.23 26.18
N VAL A 751 -5.74 4.32 26.41
CA VAL A 751 -5.91 3.22 27.37
C VAL A 751 -5.90 3.80 28.79
N LYS A 752 -7.04 3.72 29.48
CA LYS A 752 -7.21 4.32 30.81
C LYS A 752 -6.93 3.34 31.95
N ALA A 753 -7.33 2.08 31.77
CA ALA A 753 -7.09 1.02 32.75
C ALA A 753 -7.11 -0.36 32.07
N ILE A 754 -6.34 -1.29 32.61
CA ILE A 754 -6.29 -2.69 32.18
C ILE A 754 -6.69 -3.55 33.38
N GLY A 755 -7.76 -4.33 33.23
CA GLY A 755 -8.23 -5.27 34.24
C GLY A 755 -8.00 -6.72 33.84
N ILE A 756 -8.47 -7.65 34.68
CA ILE A 756 -8.25 -9.11 34.51
C ILE A 756 -8.92 -9.65 33.23
N SER A 757 -10.03 -9.06 32.78
CA SER A 757 -10.82 -9.55 31.64
C SER A 757 -11.21 -8.48 30.62
N HIS A 758 -10.93 -7.20 30.90
CA HIS A 758 -11.39 -6.07 30.10
C HIS A 758 -10.38 -4.92 30.11
N VAL A 759 -10.46 -4.09 29.07
CA VAL A 759 -9.70 -2.83 28.93
C VAL A 759 -10.68 -1.66 28.93
N ILE A 760 -10.35 -0.59 29.67
CA ILE A 760 -11.09 0.67 29.66
C ILE A 760 -10.38 1.65 28.72
N LEU A 761 -11.12 2.13 27.73
CA LEU A 761 -10.70 3.07 26.71
C LEU A 761 -11.38 4.43 26.95
N ALA A 762 -10.65 5.53 26.83
CA ALA A 762 -11.19 6.89 26.85
C ALA A 762 -11.05 7.51 25.47
N ALA A 763 -12.07 8.18 24.94
CA ALA A 763 -11.97 8.82 23.64
C ALA A 763 -10.91 9.94 23.67
N SER A 764 -10.09 10.05 22.62
CA SER A 764 -9.00 11.03 22.60
C SER A 764 -9.49 12.49 22.62
N ALA A 765 -10.71 12.75 22.14
CA ALA A 765 -11.31 14.08 22.08
C ALA A 765 -12.20 14.41 23.30
N ASP A 766 -12.62 13.38 24.05
CA ASP A 766 -13.48 13.52 25.22
C ASP A 766 -13.11 12.42 26.23
N SER A 767 -12.38 12.81 27.28
CA SER A 767 -11.91 11.87 28.30
C SER A 767 -13.03 11.31 29.18
N THR A 768 -14.25 11.86 29.09
CA THR A 768 -15.44 11.35 29.78
C THR A 768 -16.14 10.25 28.98
N ASP A 769 -15.87 10.15 27.68
CA ASP A 769 -16.39 9.11 26.80
C ASP A 769 -15.60 7.80 26.99
N LEU A 770 -16.01 7.02 27.99
CA LEU A 770 -15.37 5.75 28.34
C LEU A 770 -16.05 4.56 27.65
N ARG A 771 -15.25 3.62 27.14
CA ARG A 771 -15.71 2.32 26.61
C ARG A 771 -14.98 1.17 27.27
N LYS A 772 -15.70 0.07 27.47
CA LYS A 772 -15.19 -1.16 28.07
C LYS A 772 -15.23 -2.27 27.02
N VAL A 773 -14.05 -2.77 26.65
CA VAL A 773 -13.89 -3.87 25.69
C VAL A 773 -13.33 -5.10 26.39
N THR A 774 -13.64 -6.30 25.89
CA THR A 774 -13.04 -7.54 26.41
C THR A 774 -11.58 -7.66 26.00
N LEU A 775 -10.77 -8.41 26.76
CA LEU A 775 -9.38 -8.68 26.37
C LEU A 775 -9.27 -9.46 25.05
N GLY A 776 -10.21 -10.36 24.76
CA GLY A 776 -10.24 -11.09 23.49
C GLY A 776 -10.46 -10.16 22.29
N TYR A 777 -11.36 -9.19 22.42
CA TYR A 777 -11.55 -8.15 21.42
C TYR A 777 -10.30 -7.27 21.30
N ALA A 778 -9.76 -6.82 22.44
CA ALA A 778 -8.57 -5.97 22.48
C ALA A 778 -7.37 -6.63 21.80
N GLY A 779 -7.14 -7.92 22.05
CA GLY A 779 -6.03 -8.66 21.44
C GLY A 779 -6.19 -8.94 19.96
N SER A 780 -7.41 -8.94 19.44
CA SER A 780 -7.67 -9.21 18.01
C SER A 780 -7.81 -7.94 17.18
N HIS A 781 -8.26 -6.84 17.79
CA HIS A 781 -8.83 -5.69 17.08
C HIS A 781 -8.38 -4.33 17.61
N ILE A 782 -7.35 -4.25 18.45
CA ILE A 782 -6.75 -2.98 18.91
C ILE A 782 -5.26 -2.96 18.61
N HIS A 783 -4.77 -1.85 18.03
CA HIS A 783 -3.33 -1.59 17.82
C HIS A 783 -2.96 -0.17 18.29
N LEU A 784 -1.67 0.15 18.41
CA LEU A 784 -1.17 1.51 18.64
C LEU A 784 -1.51 2.42 17.46
N ALA A 785 -1.75 3.70 17.75
CA ALA A 785 -2.27 4.66 16.76
C ALA A 785 -1.62 6.05 16.86
N TYR A 786 -0.32 6.11 17.17
CA TYR A 786 0.42 7.38 17.15
C TYR A 786 0.69 7.90 15.74
N ALA A 787 0.82 6.99 14.77
CA ALA A 787 0.91 7.28 13.34
C ALA A 787 -0.09 6.42 12.57
N THR A 788 -0.47 6.86 11.37
CA THR A 788 -1.43 6.15 10.53
C THR A 788 -1.21 6.44 9.04
N THR A 789 -1.78 5.60 8.19
CA THR A 789 -1.87 5.87 6.75
C THR A 789 -2.87 6.99 6.44
N VAL A 790 -2.82 7.55 5.22
CA VAL A 790 -3.75 8.58 4.72
C VAL A 790 -5.23 8.33 5.05
N TYR A 791 -5.68 7.07 4.90
CA TYR A 791 -7.07 6.67 5.19
C TYR A 791 -7.51 6.85 6.64
N GLY A 792 -6.57 6.87 7.59
CA GLY A 792 -6.86 7.01 9.02
C GLY A 792 -7.01 8.45 9.48
N VAL A 793 -6.45 9.41 8.73
CA VAL A 793 -6.50 10.86 9.05
C VAL A 793 -7.53 11.62 8.23
N GLN A 794 -8.21 10.96 7.29
CA GLN A 794 -9.22 11.62 6.48
C GLN A 794 -10.38 12.13 7.35
N GLY A 795 -10.80 13.37 7.09
CA GLY A 795 -11.78 14.09 7.91
C GLY A 795 -11.24 14.59 9.26
N GLU A 796 -10.02 14.25 9.66
CA GLU A 796 -9.41 14.75 10.89
C GLU A 796 -8.86 16.17 10.70
N THR A 797 -8.79 16.91 11.81
CA THR A 797 -8.14 18.22 11.87
C THR A 797 -7.32 18.30 13.14
N THR A 798 -6.03 18.62 12.99
CA THR A 798 -5.04 18.73 14.07
C THR A 798 -4.41 20.11 14.04
N ASP A 799 -3.60 20.46 15.03
CA ASP A 799 -2.82 21.70 15.02
C ASP A 799 -1.65 21.56 14.03
N ARG A 800 -1.01 20.38 14.03
CA ARG A 800 0.13 20.05 13.16
C ARG A 800 -0.08 18.76 12.37
N SER A 801 0.56 18.66 11.20
CA SER A 801 0.56 17.44 10.41
C SER A 801 1.91 17.21 9.74
N LEU A 802 2.45 16.01 9.88
CA LEU A 802 3.65 15.58 9.18
C LEU A 802 3.34 14.40 8.27
N VAL A 803 3.91 14.43 7.07
CA VAL A 803 3.74 13.41 6.05
C VAL A 803 5.07 12.73 5.79
N GLY A 804 5.13 11.42 6.00
CA GLY A 804 6.32 10.61 5.76
C GLY A 804 6.63 10.40 4.28
N PRO A 805 7.80 9.82 3.98
CA PRO A 805 8.24 9.58 2.61
C PRO A 805 7.36 8.54 1.90
N GLY A 806 7.32 8.61 0.56
CA GLY A 806 6.72 7.57 -0.29
C GLY A 806 5.19 7.60 -0.37
N VAL A 807 4.53 8.62 0.17
CA VAL A 807 3.09 8.83 -0.08
C VAL A 807 2.87 9.31 -1.52
N ASP A 808 1.69 9.01 -2.07
CA ASP A 808 1.27 9.52 -3.37
C ASP A 808 0.68 10.93 -3.29
N ALA A 809 0.25 11.50 -4.42
CA ALA A 809 -0.30 12.85 -4.50
C ALA A 809 -1.48 13.08 -3.54
N ALA A 810 -2.38 12.09 -3.45
CA ALA A 810 -3.52 12.15 -2.54
C ALA A 810 -3.07 12.08 -1.08
N GLY A 811 -2.10 11.22 -0.75
CA GLY A 811 -1.48 11.13 0.58
C GLY A 811 -0.78 12.41 0.99
N LEU A 812 -0.02 13.04 0.08
CA LEU A 812 0.65 14.31 0.30
C LEU A 812 -0.36 15.43 0.51
N TYR A 813 -1.34 15.57 -0.38
CA TYR A 813 -2.39 16.59 -0.28
C TYR A 813 -3.25 16.43 0.99
N VAL A 814 -3.75 15.23 1.26
CA VAL A 814 -4.56 14.96 2.46
C VAL A 814 -3.72 15.21 3.71
N GLY A 815 -2.50 14.67 3.76
CA GLY A 815 -1.63 14.80 4.92
C GLY A 815 -1.27 16.25 5.23
N LEU A 816 -0.85 17.02 4.23
CA LEU A 816 -0.50 18.44 4.41
C LEU A 816 -1.72 19.33 4.69
N THR A 817 -2.95 18.88 4.46
CA THR A 817 -4.15 19.67 4.76
C THR A 817 -4.80 19.38 6.11
N ARG A 818 -4.21 18.50 6.94
CA ARG A 818 -4.78 18.16 8.27
C ARG A 818 -4.46 19.20 9.36
N GLY A 819 -3.26 19.78 9.34
CA GLY A 819 -2.80 20.73 10.34
C GLY A 819 -3.31 22.14 10.07
N LYS A 820 -3.79 22.82 11.11
CA LYS A 820 -4.23 24.23 11.02
C LYS A 820 -3.08 25.22 11.02
N GLN A 821 -1.99 24.90 11.72
CA GLN A 821 -0.92 25.84 12.03
C GLN A 821 0.39 25.51 11.30
N HIS A 822 0.77 24.24 11.24
CA HIS A 822 2.02 23.84 10.58
C HIS A 822 1.89 22.46 9.94
N ASN A 823 2.35 22.36 8.69
CA ASN A 823 2.27 21.16 7.88
C ASN A 823 3.63 20.93 7.22
N ALA A 824 4.18 19.72 7.25
CA ALA A 824 5.47 19.44 6.63
C ALA A 824 5.56 18.04 6.03
N ALA A 825 6.30 17.90 4.93
CA ALA A 825 6.65 16.63 4.31
C ALA A 825 8.08 16.23 4.70
N VAL A 826 8.26 15.03 5.23
CA VAL A 826 9.55 14.43 5.54
C VAL A 826 10.04 13.67 4.32
N LEU A 827 11.18 14.08 3.77
CA LEU A 827 11.74 13.50 2.55
C LEU A 827 13.10 12.87 2.83
N VAL A 828 13.34 11.70 2.24
CA VAL A 828 14.67 11.09 2.20
C VAL A 828 15.39 11.63 0.96
N ALA A 829 16.04 12.78 1.11
CA ALA A 829 16.71 13.51 0.04
C ALA A 829 17.94 14.26 0.60
N PRO A 830 19.17 13.89 0.19
CA PRO A 830 20.39 14.53 0.71
C PRO A 830 20.67 15.92 0.10
N THR A 831 19.94 16.31 -0.96
CA THR A 831 20.09 17.60 -1.63
C THR A 831 18.72 18.18 -1.98
N GLU A 832 18.63 19.50 -2.09
CA GLU A 832 17.39 20.18 -2.53
C GLU A 832 16.93 19.72 -3.92
N SER A 833 17.86 19.48 -4.85
CA SER A 833 17.54 18.96 -6.18
C SER A 833 16.89 17.56 -6.12
N ALA A 834 17.37 16.70 -5.22
CA ALA A 834 16.76 15.40 -4.97
C ALA A 834 15.40 15.53 -4.30
N ALA A 835 15.24 16.46 -3.35
CA ALA A 835 13.97 16.75 -2.69
C ALA A 835 12.91 17.24 -3.69
N LYS A 836 13.28 18.19 -4.56
CA LYS A 836 12.43 18.70 -5.63
C LYS A 836 11.98 17.59 -6.58
N SER A 837 12.90 16.73 -7.00
CA SER A 837 12.59 15.61 -7.89
C SER A 837 11.60 14.64 -7.25
N LYS A 838 11.78 14.32 -5.97
CA LYS A 838 10.85 13.47 -5.20
C LYS A 838 9.49 14.11 -5.02
N LEU A 839 9.41 15.41 -4.71
CA LEU A 839 8.13 16.11 -4.60
C LEU A 839 7.37 16.13 -5.93
N VAL A 840 8.06 16.41 -7.03
CA VAL A 840 7.44 16.39 -8.37
C VAL A 840 6.90 14.99 -8.69
N GLU A 841 7.62 13.92 -8.35
CA GLU A 841 7.13 12.54 -8.48
C GLU A 841 5.87 12.31 -7.63
N MET A 842 5.90 12.72 -6.37
CA MET A 842 4.77 12.57 -5.44
C MET A 842 3.55 13.38 -5.89
N LEU A 843 3.72 14.53 -6.56
CA LEU A 843 2.62 15.40 -7.05
C LEU A 843 1.91 14.87 -8.30
N GLN A 844 2.44 13.82 -8.94
CA GLN A 844 1.81 13.26 -10.14
C GLN A 844 0.50 12.54 -9.80
N HIS A 845 -0.62 13.11 -10.28
CA HIS A 845 -1.92 12.48 -10.14
C HIS A 845 -2.15 11.40 -11.20
N GLU A 846 -2.65 10.25 -10.74
CA GLU A 846 -3.22 9.25 -11.64
C GLU A 846 -4.57 9.75 -12.17
N THR A 847 -4.86 9.42 -13.43
CA THR A 847 -6.14 9.78 -14.04
C THR A 847 -7.22 8.83 -13.55
N VAL A 848 -8.31 9.37 -12.99
CA VAL A 848 -9.49 8.58 -12.66
C VAL A 848 -10.11 8.02 -13.94
N GLU A 849 -10.33 6.70 -13.96
CA GLU A 849 -10.89 5.97 -15.10
C GLU A 849 -12.36 5.57 -14.83
N GLU A 850 -13.26 6.55 -14.75
CA GLU A 850 -14.65 6.35 -14.26
C GLU A 850 -15.58 5.59 -15.21
N THR A 851 -15.18 5.35 -16.45
CA THR A 851 -15.96 4.62 -17.48
C THR A 851 -15.09 3.62 -18.21
N LEU A 852 -15.73 2.68 -18.93
CA LEU A 852 -15.00 1.72 -19.75
C LEU A 852 -14.24 2.44 -20.88
N GLU A 853 -14.82 3.47 -21.50
CA GLU A 853 -14.20 4.29 -22.55
C GLU A 853 -12.92 4.98 -22.04
N LYS A 854 -12.95 5.51 -20.82
CA LYS A 854 -11.79 6.08 -20.15
C LYS A 854 -10.69 5.04 -19.92
N SER A 855 -11.05 3.85 -19.46
CA SER A 855 -10.10 2.75 -19.30
C SER A 855 -9.49 2.31 -20.62
N ARG A 856 -10.28 2.27 -21.72
CA ARG A 856 -9.76 2.02 -23.07
C ARG A 856 -8.78 3.11 -23.51
N ALA A 857 -9.12 4.38 -23.33
CA ALA A 857 -8.24 5.50 -23.68
C ALA A 857 -6.93 5.50 -22.89
N ALA A 858 -6.98 5.15 -21.60
CA ALA A 858 -5.81 5.02 -20.74
C ALA A 858 -4.92 3.84 -21.19
N ALA A 859 -5.51 2.67 -21.46
CA ALA A 859 -4.82 1.51 -22.03
C ALA A 859 -4.11 1.86 -23.34
N GLN A 860 -4.79 2.59 -24.23
CA GLN A 860 -4.24 2.96 -25.53
C GLN A 860 -3.14 4.02 -25.41
N THR A 861 -3.27 4.96 -24.46
CA THR A 861 -2.21 5.94 -24.16
C THR A 861 -0.96 5.25 -23.63
N GLU A 862 -1.14 4.27 -22.75
CA GLU A 862 -0.04 3.47 -22.20
C GLU A 862 0.64 2.63 -23.29
N PHE A 863 -0.15 1.96 -24.13
CA PHE A 863 0.35 1.21 -25.28
C PHE A 863 1.17 2.10 -26.24
N ARG A 864 0.67 3.29 -26.60
CA ARG A 864 1.38 4.24 -27.48
C ARG A 864 2.70 4.76 -26.88
N ARG A 865 2.81 4.80 -25.55
CA ARG A 865 4.04 5.22 -24.85
C ARG A 865 5.03 4.07 -24.65
N SER A 866 4.59 2.83 -24.84
CA SER A 866 5.43 1.65 -24.68
C SER A 866 6.41 1.50 -25.85
N ALA A 867 7.58 0.94 -25.57
CA ALA A 867 8.54 0.61 -26.60
C ALA A 867 7.99 -0.53 -27.47
N GLN A 868 8.09 -0.39 -28.79
CA GLN A 868 7.59 -1.36 -29.76
C GLN A 868 8.74 -2.20 -30.31
N SER A 869 8.46 -3.49 -30.59
CA SER A 869 9.41 -4.34 -31.29
C SER A 869 9.63 -3.83 -32.71
N VAL A 870 10.86 -3.91 -33.21
CA VAL A 870 11.24 -3.48 -34.57
C VAL A 870 10.61 -4.40 -35.64
N GLY A 871 10.04 -5.54 -35.27
CA GLY A 871 9.33 -6.47 -36.16
C GLY A 871 7.81 -6.26 -36.18
N GLY A 872 7.29 -5.53 -37.18
CA GLY A 872 5.91 -5.72 -37.66
C GLY A 872 5.73 -7.10 -38.33
N PRO A 873 4.48 -7.51 -38.65
CA PRO A 873 4.07 -8.90 -38.71
C PRO A 873 4.90 -9.71 -39.72
N THR A 874 5.56 -10.77 -39.25
CA THR A 874 5.88 -11.89 -40.14
C THR A 874 4.56 -12.61 -40.37
N ILE A 875 3.88 -12.26 -41.46
CA ILE A 875 2.79 -13.05 -42.01
C ILE A 875 3.42 -14.40 -42.41
N ALA A 876 3.37 -15.38 -41.52
CA ALA A 876 3.30 -16.76 -41.96
C ALA A 876 1.89 -16.92 -42.54
N ALA A 877 1.82 -17.27 -43.83
CA ALA A 877 0.57 -17.56 -44.52
C ALA A 877 -0.26 -18.60 -43.74
N PRO A 878 -1.60 -18.50 -43.76
CA PRO A 878 -2.47 -19.29 -42.91
C PRO A 878 -2.53 -20.74 -43.38
N ASP A 879 -2.46 -21.67 -42.43
CA ASP A 879 -3.18 -22.93 -42.57
C ASP A 879 -4.48 -22.86 -41.76
N GLN A 880 -5.53 -23.39 -42.36
CA GLN A 880 -6.92 -23.01 -42.17
C GLN A 880 -7.60 -23.53 -40.90
N GLN A 881 -8.66 -22.79 -40.54
CA GLN A 881 -9.89 -23.18 -39.80
C GLN A 881 -9.84 -23.21 -38.27
N LEU A 882 -10.32 -22.12 -37.66
CA LEU A 882 -11.28 -22.16 -36.56
C LEU A 882 -12.26 -20.99 -36.74
N THR A 883 -13.53 -21.33 -36.97
CA THR A 883 -14.66 -20.44 -37.25
C THR A 883 -15.09 -19.66 -36.01
N SER A 884 -15.05 -18.33 -36.09
CA SER A 884 -15.71 -17.43 -35.14
C SER A 884 -17.17 -17.22 -35.54
N ALA A 885 -18.10 -17.63 -34.68
CA ALA A 885 -19.49 -17.23 -34.76
C ALA A 885 -19.67 -15.91 -34.00
N GLY A 886 -19.79 -14.81 -34.73
CA GLY A 886 -20.19 -13.52 -34.19
C GLY A 886 -21.70 -13.49 -33.94
N LEU A 887 -22.10 -12.99 -32.77
CA LEU A 887 -23.48 -12.58 -32.50
C LEU A 887 -23.57 -11.05 -32.52
N LYS A 888 -24.55 -10.58 -33.28
CA LYS A 888 -25.06 -9.21 -33.33
C LYS A 888 -25.72 -8.81 -32.02
#